data_AF-A0A925ZRK2-F1
#
_entry.id   AF-A0A925ZRK2-F1
#
_cell.length_a   1.000
_cell.length_b   1.000
_cell.length_c   1.000
_cell.angle_alpha   90.00
_cell.angle_beta   90.00
_cell.angle_gamma   90.00
#
_symmetry.space_group_name_H-M   'P 1'
#
loop_
_entity.id
_entity.type
_entity.pdbx_description
1 polymer ?
#
loop_
_entity_poly.entity_id
_entity_poly.type
_entity_poly.pdbx_seq_one_letter_code
_entity_poly.pdbx_strand_id
1 'polypeptide(L)'
;MTTRQLLIGFDLGSTTVKAVVIDAATDEIIWKDYRRHDSKQPEKAHEMLVEIEAATGACPENARVFMTGSGGGNVGRYIGAKFVQEVNAVSLAVEKQHPEVNSVIELGGQDAKIIVFKPDADSGRKKKIPSMNDKCAGGTGAVIDKINAKLKLPPQELCDAGHFGKKLHPVAGKCGVFAETDINSLQKMGVPADELMASLFESIIQQNLAVLTRGHTLMPWTMLLGGPNTYIKGMVEAWKANIPPIWAERNVELPEGFGPGGRDPADLIIVPHNAQYYAALGAAEYGKDEDDHVGRYKGLEGLKWYIEVGRTEEKKKAGGRGLSSSDAELETFMARYKPEKFVPPAIQPGIVVEAYMGIDGGSTSSKAVLMDAKGDLVAKVYQLSKGNPIEDTKDLFADLQGQVEAAGATLKILGIGTTGYAKDILRDVLRADAAIVETVAHCESALHFYDDVDVVCDVGGQDIKIIILKNGKVKDFKLNTQCSAGNGYFLQGTATGFGYDVKQYADVAFKAESMPMFGYGCAVFMQSDIVDFQRQGWSPEEIMAGLANVLPKNIWLYVSQIPNLAKLGKRFVLQGGTQHNMAAVKSQVDFIEEKFRQKGATADVIVHKHCGESGAIGAAKEARRLHQDLGKVTEWIGLEKVPTISYSQKRDESTRCYFCKNKCLRTFIDVDLEIENKEAE
;
A
#
# COMPACT_ATOMS: atom_id res chain seq x y z
N MET A 1 35.46 -2.20 -42.00
CA MET A 1 34.07 -2.12 -41.49
C MET A 1 34.06 -1.00 -40.48
N THR A 2 33.39 0.11 -40.77
CA THR A 2 33.25 1.24 -39.84
C THR A 2 32.52 0.73 -38.60
N THR A 3 33.15 0.82 -37.42
CA THR A 3 32.52 0.40 -36.16
C THR A 3 31.25 1.22 -35.94
N ARG A 4 30.10 0.54 -35.89
CA ARG A 4 28.78 1.14 -35.69
C ARG A 4 28.80 1.99 -34.42
N GLN A 5 28.48 3.28 -34.53
CA GLN A 5 28.39 4.19 -33.37
C GLN A 5 27.00 4.05 -32.74
N LEU A 6 26.96 3.87 -31.42
CA LEU A 6 25.77 3.52 -30.66
C LEU A 6 25.46 4.60 -29.62
N LEU A 7 24.19 5.00 -29.60
CA LEU A 7 23.62 5.86 -28.55
C LEU A 7 22.71 5.01 -27.67
N ILE A 8 23.08 4.90 -26.40
CA ILE A 8 22.35 4.12 -25.41
C ILE A 8 21.59 5.07 -24.51
N GLY A 9 20.27 5.07 -24.63
CA GLY A 9 19.36 5.81 -23.77
C GLY A 9 18.85 4.93 -22.64
N PHE A 10 18.92 5.42 -21.41
CA PHE A 10 18.45 4.72 -20.22
C PHE A 10 17.48 5.59 -19.45
N ASP A 11 16.37 5.00 -19.00
CA ASP A 11 15.51 5.54 -17.96
C ASP A 11 15.53 4.59 -16.78
N LEU A 12 16.31 4.95 -15.75
CA LEU A 12 16.37 4.21 -14.49
C LEU A 12 15.42 4.88 -13.49
N GLY A 13 14.14 4.51 -13.58
CA GLY A 13 13.08 5.03 -12.73
C GLY A 13 13.04 4.40 -11.34
N SER A 14 12.02 4.76 -10.55
CA SER A 14 11.83 4.29 -9.16
C SER A 14 11.31 2.87 -9.01
N THR A 15 10.71 2.32 -10.06
CA THR A 15 10.16 0.94 -10.08
C THR A 15 10.70 0.10 -11.24
N THR A 16 11.13 0.75 -12.32
CA THR A 16 11.50 0.10 -13.58
C THR A 16 12.80 0.67 -14.13
N VAL A 17 13.49 -0.16 -14.89
CA VAL A 17 14.61 0.25 -15.74
C VAL A 17 14.20 0.00 -17.19
N LYS A 18 14.52 0.97 -18.04
CA LYS A 18 14.24 0.93 -19.47
C LYS A 18 15.49 1.34 -20.20
N ALA A 19 15.79 0.67 -21.30
CA ALA A 19 16.87 1.07 -22.16
C ALA A 19 16.50 0.91 -23.64
N VAL A 20 17.11 1.77 -24.45
CA VAL A 20 17.05 1.75 -25.91
C VAL A 20 18.46 1.93 -26.44
N VAL A 21 18.81 1.21 -27.50
CA VAL A 21 20.06 1.38 -28.24
C VAL A 21 19.69 1.83 -29.64
N ILE A 22 20.23 2.98 -30.03
CA ILE A 22 20.00 3.62 -31.32
C ILE A 22 21.30 3.61 -32.12
N ASP A 23 21.20 3.24 -33.39
CA ASP A 23 22.28 3.47 -34.36
C ASP A 23 22.39 4.97 -34.64
N ALA A 24 23.54 5.56 -34.35
CA ALA A 24 23.74 6.99 -34.51
C ALA A 24 23.64 7.48 -35.97
N ALA A 25 23.88 6.61 -36.96
CA ALA A 25 23.85 6.95 -38.38
C ALA A 25 22.45 6.77 -39.00
N THR A 26 21.69 5.74 -38.59
CA THR A 26 20.37 5.43 -39.18
C THR A 26 19.19 5.88 -38.34
N ASP A 27 19.42 6.22 -37.07
CA ASP A 27 18.38 6.52 -36.07
C ASP A 27 17.45 5.34 -35.75
N GLU A 28 17.84 4.13 -36.16
CA GLU A 28 17.07 2.91 -35.92
C GLU A 28 17.29 2.40 -34.49
N ILE A 29 16.19 2.03 -33.82
CA ILE A 29 16.25 1.32 -32.53
C ILE A 29 16.62 -0.14 -32.81
N ILE A 30 17.82 -0.55 -32.41
CA ILE A 30 18.33 -1.91 -32.63
C ILE A 30 18.20 -2.82 -31.43
N TRP A 31 17.98 -2.24 -30.25
CA TRP A 31 17.71 -2.99 -29.03
C TRP A 31 16.86 -2.12 -28.10
N LYS A 32 15.93 -2.73 -27.38
CA LYS A 32 15.19 -2.08 -26.31
C LYS A 32 14.67 -3.11 -25.34
N ASP A 33 14.58 -2.75 -24.07
CA ASP A 33 13.93 -3.59 -23.07
C ASP A 33 13.41 -2.78 -21.88
N TYR A 34 12.36 -3.27 -21.23
CA TYR A 34 11.64 -2.70 -20.10
C TYR A 34 11.50 -3.77 -19.02
N ARG A 35 12.04 -3.50 -17.83
CA ARG A 35 11.99 -4.44 -16.70
C ARG A 35 11.66 -3.73 -15.39
N ARG A 36 10.97 -4.44 -14.49
CA ARG A 36 10.98 -4.08 -13.06
C ARG A 36 12.36 -4.40 -12.48
N HIS A 37 12.87 -3.50 -11.66
CA HIS A 37 14.18 -3.69 -11.02
C HIS A 37 14.08 -4.31 -9.62
N ASP A 38 12.87 -4.41 -9.05
CA ASP A 38 12.61 -5.05 -7.74
C ASP A 38 13.56 -4.59 -6.65
N SER A 39 13.70 -3.27 -6.49
CA SER A 39 14.63 -2.62 -5.54
C SER A 39 16.13 -2.78 -5.83
N LYS A 40 16.52 -3.43 -6.92
CA LYS A 40 17.92 -3.69 -7.30
C LYS A 40 18.35 -2.84 -8.50
N GLN A 41 18.25 -1.52 -8.36
CA GLN A 41 18.47 -0.58 -9.47
C GLN A 41 19.85 -0.76 -10.14
N PRO A 42 20.99 -0.74 -9.42
CA PRO A 42 22.29 -0.84 -10.09
C PRO A 42 22.57 -2.25 -10.64
N GLU A 43 22.09 -3.32 -9.98
CA GLU A 43 22.22 -4.70 -10.47
C GLU A 43 21.42 -4.89 -11.76
N LYS A 44 20.16 -4.43 -11.81
CA LYS A 44 19.33 -4.57 -13.01
C LYS A 44 19.87 -3.71 -14.17
N ALA A 45 20.42 -2.53 -13.87
CA ALA A 45 21.11 -1.72 -14.87
C ALA A 45 22.38 -2.43 -15.39
N HIS A 46 23.16 -3.07 -14.51
CA HIS A 46 24.31 -3.87 -14.90
C HIS A 46 23.91 -5.06 -15.79
N GLU A 47 22.89 -5.84 -15.40
CA GLU A 47 22.35 -6.94 -16.20
C GLU A 47 21.93 -6.48 -17.61
N MET A 48 21.18 -5.38 -17.71
CA MET A 48 20.79 -4.82 -19.02
C MET A 48 21.99 -4.37 -19.85
N LEU A 49 23.00 -3.75 -19.24
CA LEU A 49 24.20 -3.36 -19.97
C LEU A 49 24.98 -4.57 -20.50
N VAL A 50 25.09 -5.66 -19.72
CA VAL A 50 25.70 -6.93 -20.19
C VAL A 50 24.96 -7.45 -21.43
N GLU A 51 23.63 -7.43 -21.41
CA GLU A 51 22.82 -7.87 -22.55
C GLU A 51 22.96 -6.94 -23.75
N ILE A 52 23.05 -5.63 -23.54
CA ILE A 52 23.32 -4.65 -24.60
C ILE A 52 24.69 -4.89 -25.24
N GLU A 53 25.75 -5.09 -24.44
CA GLU A 53 27.09 -5.41 -24.95
C GLU A 53 27.06 -6.68 -25.81
N ALA A 54 26.40 -7.73 -25.32
CA ALA A 54 26.28 -9.01 -26.02
C ALA A 54 25.45 -8.93 -27.32
N ALA A 55 24.34 -8.19 -27.31
CA ALA A 55 23.42 -8.13 -28.44
C ALA A 55 23.85 -7.12 -29.52
N THR A 56 24.54 -6.04 -29.15
CA THR A 56 24.83 -4.92 -30.05
C THR A 56 26.33 -4.72 -30.33
N GLY A 57 27.21 -5.37 -29.56
CA GLY A 57 28.64 -5.12 -29.61
C GLY A 57 29.03 -3.74 -29.05
N ALA A 58 28.22 -3.19 -28.13
CA ALA A 58 28.55 -1.95 -27.45
C ALA A 58 29.83 -2.10 -26.62
N CYS A 59 30.74 -1.14 -26.75
CA CYS A 59 32.00 -1.09 -26.04
C CYS A 59 32.46 0.38 -25.84
N PRO A 60 33.47 0.65 -24.99
CA PRO A 60 33.97 2.01 -24.76
C PRO A 60 34.43 2.78 -26.01
N GLU A 61 34.71 2.08 -27.12
CA GLU A 61 35.16 2.67 -28.38
C GLU A 61 34.03 3.11 -29.31
N ASN A 62 32.81 2.60 -29.13
CA ASN A 62 31.70 2.83 -30.07
C ASN A 62 30.37 3.23 -29.41
N ALA A 63 30.30 3.28 -28.07
CA ALA A 63 29.06 3.55 -27.36
C ALA A 63 29.14 4.82 -26.49
N ARG A 64 28.06 5.60 -26.53
CA ARG A 64 27.79 6.70 -25.60
C ARG A 64 26.49 6.41 -24.85
N VAL A 65 26.46 6.68 -23.56
CA VAL A 65 25.34 6.40 -22.65
C VAL A 65 24.80 7.69 -22.06
N PHE A 66 23.48 7.84 -22.14
CA PHE A 66 22.72 8.95 -21.59
C PHE A 66 21.63 8.40 -20.70
N MET A 67 21.65 8.81 -19.43
CA MET A 67 20.76 8.27 -18.41
C MET A 67 19.83 9.34 -17.86
N THR A 68 18.57 8.98 -17.70
CA THR A 68 17.57 9.75 -16.98
C THR A 68 16.89 8.91 -15.89
N GLY A 69 15.85 9.45 -15.29
CA GLY A 69 15.12 8.82 -14.18
C GLY A 69 15.82 9.00 -12.84
N SER A 70 15.12 8.64 -11.77
CA SER A 70 15.58 8.86 -10.41
C SER A 70 16.90 8.12 -10.12
N GLY A 71 17.10 6.88 -10.53
CA GLY A 71 18.38 6.18 -10.32
C GLY A 71 19.53 6.65 -11.21
N GLY A 72 19.24 7.37 -12.30
CA GLY A 72 20.21 7.64 -13.38
C GLY A 72 21.49 8.35 -12.94
N GLY A 73 21.39 9.35 -12.06
CA GLY A 73 22.56 10.10 -11.59
C GLY A 73 23.48 9.35 -10.63
N ASN A 74 22.95 8.36 -9.90
CA ASN A 74 23.79 7.53 -9.02
C ASN A 74 24.50 6.44 -9.81
N VAL A 75 23.77 5.69 -10.64
CA VAL A 75 24.35 4.60 -11.44
C VAL A 75 25.24 5.12 -12.56
N GLY A 76 24.82 6.19 -13.24
CA GLY A 76 25.47 6.68 -14.46
C GLY A 76 26.94 7.08 -14.30
N ARG A 77 27.33 7.60 -13.13
CA ARG A 77 28.73 8.03 -12.87
C ARG A 77 29.73 6.88 -12.97
N TYR A 78 29.30 5.66 -12.68
CA TYR A 78 30.16 4.47 -12.67
C TYR A 78 30.39 3.88 -14.06
N ILE A 79 29.53 4.22 -15.02
CA ILE A 79 29.60 3.73 -16.41
C ILE A 79 29.96 4.84 -17.42
N GLY A 80 30.22 6.06 -16.94
CA GLY A 80 30.52 7.22 -17.79
C GLY A 80 29.29 7.89 -18.42
N ALA A 81 28.08 7.52 -18.00
CA ALA A 81 26.87 8.08 -18.58
C ALA A 81 26.68 9.55 -18.20
N LYS A 82 26.18 10.33 -19.16
CA LYS A 82 25.73 11.70 -18.92
C LYS A 82 24.30 11.66 -18.37
N PHE A 83 24.08 12.31 -17.22
CA PHE A 83 22.72 12.49 -16.70
C PHE A 83 21.97 13.52 -17.54
N VAL A 84 20.77 13.15 -17.98
CA VAL A 84 19.82 14.00 -18.71
C VAL A 84 18.58 14.17 -17.84
N GLN A 85 18.15 15.42 -17.66
CA GLN A 85 16.94 15.69 -16.91
C GLN A 85 15.72 15.14 -17.67
N GLU A 86 14.86 14.40 -16.99
CA GLU A 86 13.80 13.57 -17.59
C GLU A 86 12.76 14.37 -18.40
N VAL A 87 12.32 15.52 -17.90
CA VAL A 87 11.40 16.41 -18.62
C VAL A 87 12.03 16.88 -19.93
N ASN A 88 13.32 17.20 -19.92
CA ASN A 88 14.03 17.57 -21.14
C ASN A 88 14.14 16.39 -22.11
N ALA A 89 14.52 15.21 -21.62
CA ALA A 89 14.59 13.99 -22.42
C ALA A 89 13.24 13.72 -23.12
N VAL A 90 12.16 13.60 -22.35
CA VAL A 90 10.81 13.36 -22.89
C VAL A 90 10.44 14.43 -23.92
N SER A 91 10.67 15.71 -23.60
CA SER A 91 10.36 16.81 -24.53
C SER A 91 11.08 16.66 -25.87
N LEU A 92 12.36 16.29 -25.88
CA LEU A 92 13.14 16.09 -27.10
C LEU A 92 12.59 14.95 -27.95
N ALA A 93 12.25 13.82 -27.33
CA ALA A 93 11.64 12.69 -28.04
C ALA A 93 10.29 13.07 -28.66
N VAL A 94 9.45 13.82 -27.92
CA VAL A 94 8.14 14.28 -28.41
C VAL A 94 8.27 15.28 -29.54
N GLU A 95 9.10 16.32 -29.39
CA GLU A 95 9.26 17.36 -30.42
C GLU A 95 9.78 16.79 -31.75
N LYS A 96 10.61 15.75 -31.69
CA LYS A 96 11.13 15.06 -32.87
C LYS A 96 10.11 14.14 -33.55
N GLN A 97 9.43 13.31 -32.77
CA GLN A 97 8.57 12.25 -33.32
C GLN A 97 7.13 12.70 -33.54
N HIS A 98 6.66 13.69 -32.78
CA HIS A 98 5.29 14.19 -32.75
C HIS A 98 5.25 15.72 -32.64
N PRO A 99 5.75 16.46 -33.65
CA PRO A 99 5.76 17.92 -33.62
C PRO A 99 4.37 18.56 -33.50
N GLU A 100 3.30 17.83 -33.83
CA GLU A 100 1.90 18.23 -33.69
C GLU A 100 1.41 18.27 -32.24
N VAL A 101 2.03 17.52 -31.33
CA VAL A 101 1.60 17.39 -29.93
C VAL A 101 1.74 18.72 -29.18
N ASN A 102 0.71 19.06 -28.41
CA ASN A 102 0.65 20.30 -27.64
C ASN A 102 0.70 20.08 -26.13
N SER A 103 0.39 18.86 -25.68
CA SER A 103 0.49 18.48 -24.27
C SER A 103 0.98 17.05 -24.13
N VAL A 104 1.84 16.80 -23.16
CA VAL A 104 2.28 15.45 -22.79
C VAL A 104 1.88 15.18 -21.35
N ILE A 105 1.36 13.99 -21.11
CA ILE A 105 1.04 13.47 -19.78
C ILE A 105 1.80 12.17 -19.59
N GLU A 106 2.79 12.16 -18.72
CA GLU A 106 3.55 10.96 -18.40
C GLU A 106 3.21 10.50 -16.99
N LEU A 107 2.77 9.24 -16.85
CA LEU A 107 2.55 8.63 -15.55
C LEU A 107 3.65 7.61 -15.26
N GLY A 108 4.43 7.86 -14.21
CA GLY A 108 5.46 6.98 -13.70
C GLY A 108 4.98 6.15 -12.51
N GLY A 109 5.93 5.42 -11.91
CA GLY A 109 5.69 4.65 -10.70
C GLY A 109 5.44 5.54 -9.47
N GLN A 110 6.24 6.58 -9.28
CA GLN A 110 6.18 7.44 -8.09
C GLN A 110 5.92 8.92 -8.39
N ASP A 111 5.99 9.30 -9.66
CA ASP A 111 5.76 10.66 -10.13
C ASP A 111 4.84 10.63 -11.36
N ALA A 112 4.32 11.81 -11.68
CA ALA A 112 3.49 12.13 -12.81
C ALA A 112 3.90 13.50 -13.34
N LYS A 113 3.86 13.67 -14.65
CA LYS A 113 4.37 14.85 -15.34
C LYS A 113 3.37 15.32 -16.36
N ILE A 114 3.15 16.64 -16.40
CA ILE A 114 2.45 17.30 -17.50
C ILE A 114 3.39 18.32 -18.11
N ILE A 115 3.58 18.26 -19.43
CA ILE A 115 4.35 19.22 -20.21
C ILE A 115 3.40 19.87 -21.20
N VAL A 116 3.16 21.18 -21.04
CA VAL A 116 2.38 21.97 -21.99
C VAL A 116 3.33 22.69 -22.93
N PHE A 117 3.12 22.53 -24.23
CA PHE A 117 3.87 23.21 -25.27
C PHE A 117 3.06 24.39 -25.78
N LYS A 118 3.62 25.60 -25.67
CA LYS A 118 2.99 26.83 -26.18
C LYS A 118 3.82 27.41 -27.32
N PRO A 119 3.21 27.95 -28.39
CA PRO A 119 3.95 28.72 -29.38
C PRO A 119 4.68 29.88 -28.71
N ASP A 120 5.97 30.03 -28.98
CA ASP A 120 6.75 31.22 -28.63
C ASP A 120 6.68 32.20 -29.79
N ALA A 121 6.11 33.38 -29.53
CA ALA A 121 5.89 34.42 -30.54
C ALA A 121 7.21 34.99 -31.08
N ASP A 122 8.30 34.91 -30.31
CA ASP A 122 9.57 35.56 -30.66
C ASP A 122 10.55 34.61 -31.36
N SER A 123 10.48 33.29 -31.07
CA SER A 123 11.47 32.31 -31.56
C SER A 123 10.93 31.31 -32.58
N GLY A 124 9.60 31.24 -32.76
CA GLY A 124 8.94 30.23 -33.60
C GLY A 124 9.04 28.80 -33.05
N ARG A 125 9.69 28.59 -31.89
CA ARG A 125 9.77 27.30 -31.18
C ARG A 125 8.62 27.17 -30.19
N LYS A 126 8.37 25.95 -29.69
CA LYS A 126 7.40 25.74 -28.61
C LYS A 126 8.07 25.97 -27.25
N LYS A 127 7.56 26.92 -26.46
CA LYS A 127 7.90 27.09 -25.05
C LYS A 127 7.34 25.91 -24.25
N LYS A 128 8.20 25.25 -23.49
CA LYS A 128 7.87 24.10 -22.62
C LYS A 128 7.49 24.59 -21.24
N ILE A 129 6.32 24.20 -20.75
CA ILE A 129 5.84 24.50 -19.40
C ILE A 129 5.62 23.18 -18.66
N PRO A 130 6.64 22.69 -17.94
CA PRO A 130 6.53 21.44 -17.21
C PRO A 130 5.97 21.61 -15.80
N SER A 131 5.29 20.57 -15.33
CA SER A 131 4.77 20.43 -13.98
C SER A 131 4.89 18.97 -13.55
N MET A 132 5.30 18.76 -12.30
CA MET A 132 5.55 17.43 -11.73
C MET A 132 5.13 17.40 -10.26
N ASN A 133 4.75 16.21 -9.76
CA ASN A 133 4.57 15.93 -8.35
C ASN A 133 5.77 15.13 -7.80
N ASP A 134 6.69 15.83 -7.13
CA ASP A 134 7.97 15.23 -6.77
C ASP A 134 7.94 14.51 -5.40
N LYS A 135 6.88 14.75 -4.60
CA LYS A 135 6.81 14.31 -3.19
C LYS A 135 5.50 13.65 -2.77
N CYS A 136 4.49 13.64 -3.64
CA CYS A 136 3.22 13.00 -3.33
C CYS A 136 2.90 11.98 -4.39
N ALA A 137 3.12 10.69 -4.08
CA ALA A 137 2.74 9.57 -4.94
C ALA A 137 1.23 9.45 -5.18
N GLY A 138 0.40 10.29 -4.54
CA GLY A 138 -1.02 10.41 -4.86
C GLY A 138 -1.20 10.80 -6.33
N GLY A 139 -1.89 9.95 -7.10
CA GLY A 139 -2.07 10.14 -8.54
C GLY A 139 -1.05 9.44 -9.45
N THR A 140 -0.34 8.42 -8.97
CA THR A 140 0.74 7.72 -9.74
C THR A 140 0.52 6.21 -9.80
N GLY A 141 1.33 5.52 -10.61
CA GLY A 141 1.25 4.06 -10.79
C GLY A 141 1.41 3.25 -9.50
N ALA A 142 2.18 3.73 -8.51
CA ALA A 142 2.35 3.04 -7.23
C ALA A 142 1.06 2.92 -6.43
N VAL A 143 0.10 3.84 -6.61
CA VAL A 143 -1.22 3.71 -5.97
C VAL A 143 -2.01 2.58 -6.63
N ILE A 144 -1.94 2.49 -7.96
CA ILE A 144 -2.59 1.43 -8.74
C ILE A 144 -2.05 0.06 -8.33
N ASP A 145 -0.73 -0.11 -8.27
CA ASP A 145 -0.09 -1.37 -7.85
C ASP A 145 -0.55 -1.81 -6.45
N LYS A 146 -0.66 -0.88 -5.49
CA LYS A 146 -1.11 -1.17 -4.12
C LYS A 146 -2.57 -1.60 -4.05
N ILE A 147 -3.44 -0.86 -4.71
CA ILE A 147 -4.87 -1.21 -4.74
C ILE A 147 -5.07 -2.53 -5.48
N ASN A 148 -4.34 -2.76 -6.57
CA ASN A 148 -4.36 -4.03 -7.30
C ASN A 148 -3.96 -5.22 -6.43
N ALA A 149 -2.84 -5.11 -5.71
CA ALA A 149 -2.37 -6.15 -4.79
C ALA A 149 -3.42 -6.49 -3.71
N LYS A 150 -4.16 -5.47 -3.25
CA LYS A 150 -5.24 -5.64 -2.28
C LYS A 150 -6.48 -6.30 -2.87
N LEU A 151 -6.91 -5.87 -4.06
CA LEU A 151 -8.04 -6.48 -4.75
C LEU A 151 -7.68 -7.87 -5.30
N LYS A 152 -6.40 -8.24 -5.26
CA LYS A 152 -5.84 -9.52 -5.73
C LYS A 152 -6.19 -9.79 -7.19
N LEU A 153 -6.28 -8.73 -8.00
CA LEU A 153 -6.56 -8.86 -9.42
C LEU A 153 -5.29 -9.36 -10.14
N PRO A 154 -5.40 -10.40 -10.97
CA PRO A 154 -4.33 -10.81 -11.86
C PRO A 154 -3.82 -9.65 -12.73
N PRO A 155 -2.53 -9.62 -13.09
CA PRO A 155 -1.96 -8.53 -13.90
C PRO A 155 -2.71 -8.27 -15.21
N GLN A 156 -3.17 -9.33 -15.86
CA GLN A 156 -3.93 -9.21 -17.11
C GLN A 156 -5.30 -8.55 -16.88
N GLU A 157 -6.01 -8.93 -15.81
CA GLU A 157 -7.29 -8.30 -15.45
C GLU A 157 -7.14 -6.81 -15.12
N LEU A 158 -6.01 -6.40 -14.51
CA LEU A 158 -5.70 -4.99 -14.32
C LEU A 158 -5.51 -4.25 -15.65
N CYS A 159 -4.79 -4.85 -16.59
CA CYS A 159 -4.55 -4.25 -17.90
C CYS A 159 -5.86 -4.09 -18.69
N ASP A 160 -6.76 -5.06 -18.55
CA ASP A 160 -8.06 -5.10 -19.21
C ASP A 160 -9.16 -4.31 -18.48
N ALA A 161 -8.90 -3.89 -17.23
CA ALA A 161 -9.84 -3.12 -16.42
C ALA A 161 -10.24 -1.82 -17.14
N GLY A 162 -11.54 -1.67 -17.41
CA GLY A 162 -12.12 -0.50 -18.06
C GLY A 162 -12.57 0.58 -17.08
N HIS A 163 -12.78 1.78 -17.60
CA HIS A 163 -13.41 2.92 -16.93
C HIS A 163 -14.79 3.21 -17.51
N PHE A 164 -14.97 3.09 -18.83
CA PHE A 164 -16.26 3.38 -19.47
C PHE A 164 -17.36 2.39 -19.06
N GLY A 165 -18.57 2.90 -18.87
CA GLY A 165 -19.73 2.10 -18.45
C GLY A 165 -19.65 1.59 -17.00
N LYS A 166 -18.61 1.96 -16.25
CA LYS A 166 -18.47 1.65 -14.83
C LYS A 166 -19.03 2.77 -13.97
N LYS A 167 -19.57 2.38 -12.82
CA LYS A 167 -20.05 3.33 -11.83
C LYS A 167 -18.88 3.81 -10.99
N LEU A 168 -18.72 5.13 -10.94
CA LEU A 168 -17.62 5.76 -10.21
C LEU A 168 -18.07 6.09 -8.78
N HIS A 169 -17.19 5.82 -7.82
CA HIS A 169 -17.38 6.08 -6.40
C HIS A 169 -16.39 7.15 -5.95
N PRO A 170 -16.75 7.99 -4.97
CA PRO A 170 -15.81 8.95 -4.41
C PRO A 170 -14.61 8.23 -3.78
N VAL A 171 -13.43 8.47 -4.33
CA VAL A 171 -12.14 7.98 -3.83
C VAL A 171 -11.21 9.18 -3.78
N ALA A 172 -10.48 9.35 -2.67
CA ALA A 172 -9.55 10.46 -2.52
C ALA A 172 -8.35 10.37 -3.46
N GLY A 173 -8.21 11.31 -4.40
CA GLY A 173 -7.12 11.29 -5.39
C GLY A 173 -5.80 11.89 -4.90
N LYS A 174 -5.86 12.75 -3.88
CA LYS A 174 -4.71 13.54 -3.38
C LYS A 174 -3.62 12.71 -2.72
N CYS A 175 -3.95 11.54 -2.19
CA CYS A 175 -3.04 10.75 -1.38
C CYS A 175 -3.38 9.27 -1.53
N GLY A 176 -2.39 8.45 -1.89
CA GLY A 176 -2.59 7.00 -2.07
C GLY A 176 -3.08 6.29 -0.80
N VAL A 177 -2.74 6.82 0.39
CA VAL A 177 -3.23 6.31 1.68
C VAL A 177 -4.73 6.51 1.83
N PHE A 178 -5.24 7.70 1.50
CA PHE A 178 -6.67 7.98 1.60
C PHE A 178 -7.44 7.22 0.51
N ALA A 179 -6.91 7.18 -0.72
CA ALA A 179 -7.46 6.36 -1.79
C ALA A 179 -7.65 4.91 -1.31
N GLU A 180 -6.64 4.37 -0.66
CA GLU A 180 -6.67 3.03 -0.11
C GLU A 180 -7.71 2.84 1.00
N THR A 181 -7.81 3.76 1.96
CA THR A 181 -8.83 3.69 3.02
C THR A 181 -10.25 3.75 2.44
N ASP A 182 -10.48 4.59 1.44
CA ASP A 182 -11.76 4.70 0.76
C ASP A 182 -12.10 3.40 0.02
N ILE A 183 -11.16 2.85 -0.74
CA ILE A 183 -11.33 1.57 -1.45
C ILE A 183 -11.62 0.43 -0.48
N ASN A 184 -10.99 0.38 0.69
CA ASN A 184 -11.28 -0.64 1.71
C ASN A 184 -12.70 -0.56 2.23
N SER A 185 -13.12 0.66 2.55
CA SER A 185 -14.45 0.91 3.09
C SER A 185 -15.49 0.51 2.05
N LEU A 186 -15.28 0.90 0.78
CA LEU A 186 -16.14 0.53 -0.34
C LEU A 186 -16.16 -0.99 -0.57
N GLN A 187 -15.01 -1.67 -0.54
CA GLN A 187 -14.93 -3.12 -0.66
C GLN A 187 -15.69 -3.83 0.47
N LYS A 188 -15.55 -3.37 1.71
CA LYS A 188 -16.27 -3.93 2.87
C LYS A 188 -17.79 -3.67 2.82
N MET A 189 -18.22 -2.64 2.10
CA MET A 189 -19.62 -2.39 1.77
C MET A 189 -20.10 -3.18 0.54
N GLY A 190 -19.27 -4.05 -0.04
CA GLY A 190 -19.64 -4.93 -1.15
C GLY A 190 -19.42 -4.34 -2.56
N VAL A 191 -18.72 -3.22 -2.71
CA VAL A 191 -18.49 -2.65 -4.05
C VAL A 191 -17.60 -3.58 -4.92
N PRO A 192 -18.00 -3.91 -6.16
CA PRO A 192 -17.23 -4.77 -7.07
C PRO A 192 -15.84 -4.22 -7.41
N ALA A 193 -14.86 -5.11 -7.60
CA ALA A 193 -13.47 -4.75 -7.83
C ALA A 193 -13.24 -3.91 -9.11
N ASP A 194 -14.01 -4.15 -10.17
CA ASP A 194 -13.95 -3.39 -11.41
C ASP A 194 -14.44 -1.94 -11.24
N GLU A 195 -15.52 -1.73 -10.46
CA GLU A 195 -15.98 -0.39 -10.08
C GLU A 195 -14.97 0.33 -9.16
N LEU A 196 -14.33 -0.40 -8.24
CA LEU A 196 -13.27 0.14 -7.38
C LEU A 196 -12.07 0.62 -8.21
N MET A 197 -11.62 -0.17 -9.18
CA MET A 197 -10.53 0.19 -10.07
C MET A 197 -10.88 1.38 -10.98
N ALA A 198 -12.07 1.39 -11.58
CA ALA A 198 -12.53 2.53 -12.39
C ALA A 198 -12.59 3.83 -11.57
N SER A 199 -13.05 3.74 -10.32
CA SER A 199 -13.09 4.87 -9.38
C SER A 199 -11.70 5.37 -9.01
N LEU A 200 -10.73 4.45 -8.86
CA LEU A 200 -9.34 4.81 -8.64
C LEU A 200 -8.74 5.53 -9.84
N PHE A 201 -8.96 5.03 -11.06
CA PHE A 201 -8.48 5.67 -12.29
C PHE A 201 -9.03 7.09 -12.42
N GLU A 202 -10.34 7.27 -12.25
CA GLU A 202 -10.99 8.58 -12.23
C GLU A 202 -10.33 9.52 -11.22
N SER A 203 -10.16 9.04 -9.99
CA SER A 203 -9.57 9.80 -8.89
C SER A 203 -8.14 10.26 -9.19
N ILE A 204 -7.34 9.39 -9.80
CA ILE A 204 -5.98 9.70 -10.26
C ILE A 204 -6.01 10.77 -11.35
N ILE A 205 -6.89 10.65 -12.36
CA ILE A 205 -6.98 11.61 -13.46
C ILE A 205 -7.40 12.99 -12.97
N GLN A 206 -8.47 13.06 -12.15
CA GLN A 206 -8.94 14.31 -11.57
C GLN A 206 -7.86 15.00 -10.76
N GLN A 207 -7.10 14.24 -9.97
CA GLN A 207 -5.99 14.79 -9.20
C GLN A 207 -4.89 15.37 -10.09
N ASN A 208 -4.49 14.65 -11.14
CA ASN A 208 -3.48 15.12 -12.07
C ASN A 208 -3.94 16.37 -12.82
N LEU A 209 -5.19 16.40 -13.29
CA LEU A 209 -5.78 17.57 -13.94
C LEU A 209 -5.85 18.77 -12.99
N ALA A 210 -6.25 18.58 -11.75
CA ALA A 210 -6.38 19.66 -10.78
C ALA A 210 -5.02 20.25 -10.36
N VAL A 211 -3.99 19.43 -10.20
CA VAL A 211 -2.70 19.86 -9.62
C VAL A 211 -1.63 20.14 -10.68
N LEU A 212 -1.49 19.26 -11.67
CA LEU A 212 -0.35 19.34 -12.60
C LEU A 212 -0.58 20.29 -13.76
N THR A 213 -1.83 20.55 -14.16
CA THR A 213 -2.09 21.53 -15.23
C THR A 213 -1.76 22.97 -14.83
N ARG A 214 -1.78 23.27 -13.51
CA ARG A 214 -1.53 24.62 -12.95
C ARG A 214 -2.32 25.73 -13.65
N GLY A 215 -3.56 25.42 -14.03
CA GLY A 215 -4.48 26.35 -14.70
C GLY A 215 -4.36 26.37 -16.23
N HIS A 216 -3.34 25.75 -16.82
CA HIS A 216 -3.22 25.61 -18.27
C HIS A 216 -4.27 24.63 -18.82
N THR A 217 -4.82 24.95 -19.98
CA THR A 217 -5.63 24.01 -20.75
C THR A 217 -4.68 23.08 -21.51
N LEU A 218 -4.87 21.77 -21.37
CA LEU A 218 -4.18 20.79 -22.22
C LEU A 218 -4.78 20.91 -23.61
N MET A 219 -4.05 21.38 -24.62
CA MET A 219 -4.62 21.59 -25.96
C MET A 219 -4.77 20.25 -26.73
N PRO A 220 -5.61 20.19 -27.78
CA PRO A 220 -5.72 19.05 -28.69
C PRO A 220 -4.37 18.50 -29.15
N TRP A 221 -4.33 17.21 -29.47
CA TRP A 221 -3.09 16.43 -29.62
C TRP A 221 -2.36 16.33 -28.28
N THR A 222 -3.06 15.72 -27.32
CA THR A 222 -2.50 15.38 -26.00
C THR A 222 -1.97 13.96 -26.03
N MET A 223 -0.69 13.78 -25.70
CA MET A 223 -0.03 12.49 -25.73
C MET A 223 0.14 11.89 -24.33
N LEU A 224 -0.24 10.63 -24.17
CA LEU A 224 -0.11 9.88 -22.93
C LEU A 224 1.11 8.96 -22.99
N LEU A 225 1.98 9.07 -22.00
CA LEU A 225 3.24 8.33 -21.88
C LEU A 225 3.34 7.59 -20.54
N GLY A 226 4.31 6.69 -20.45
CA GLY A 226 4.61 5.94 -19.23
C GLY A 226 3.81 4.64 -19.08
N GLY A 227 4.24 3.79 -18.15
CA GLY A 227 3.74 2.43 -17.98
C GLY A 227 2.21 2.34 -17.81
N PRO A 228 1.60 3.02 -16.81
CA PRO A 228 0.16 2.99 -16.60
C PRO A 228 -0.66 3.38 -17.84
N ASN A 229 -0.27 4.44 -18.55
CA ASN A 229 -0.97 4.86 -19.77
C ASN A 229 -0.73 3.92 -20.96
N THR A 230 0.32 3.10 -20.92
CA THR A 230 0.65 2.12 -21.97
C THR A 230 -0.10 0.81 -21.77
N TYR A 231 -0.19 0.33 -20.52
CA TYR A 231 -0.63 -1.02 -20.22
C TYR A 231 -2.04 -1.11 -19.64
N ILE A 232 -2.59 -0.02 -19.08
CA ILE A 232 -3.89 -0.06 -18.38
C ILE A 232 -4.94 0.66 -19.22
N LYS A 233 -5.87 -0.11 -19.80
CA LYS A 233 -6.94 0.41 -20.64
C LYS A 233 -7.78 1.49 -19.95
N GLY A 234 -8.21 1.24 -18.71
CA GLY A 234 -9.05 2.16 -17.95
C GLY A 234 -8.40 3.51 -17.64
N MET A 235 -7.06 3.59 -17.60
CA MET A 235 -6.36 4.88 -17.46
C MET A 235 -6.52 5.75 -18.71
N VAL A 236 -6.36 5.15 -19.90
CA VAL A 236 -6.54 5.85 -21.18
C VAL A 236 -7.99 6.29 -21.34
N GLU A 237 -8.94 5.42 -21.02
CA GLU A 237 -10.36 5.73 -21.03
C GLU A 237 -10.71 6.88 -20.07
N ALA A 238 -10.16 6.88 -18.85
CA ALA A 238 -10.39 7.95 -17.88
C ALA A 238 -9.82 9.31 -18.36
N TRP A 239 -8.65 9.33 -19.00
CA TRP A 239 -8.15 10.57 -19.65
C TRP A 239 -9.09 11.04 -20.76
N LYS A 240 -9.54 10.11 -21.61
CA LYS A 240 -10.47 10.38 -22.71
C LYS A 240 -11.85 10.84 -22.23
N ALA A 241 -12.29 10.42 -21.05
CA ALA A 241 -13.53 10.88 -20.43
C ALA A 241 -13.44 12.33 -19.91
N ASN A 242 -12.26 12.74 -19.42
CA ASN A 242 -12.11 13.94 -18.60
C ASN A 242 -11.54 15.16 -19.33
N ILE A 243 -10.72 14.97 -20.35
CA ILE A 243 -10.12 16.10 -21.10
C ILE A 243 -11.13 16.78 -22.04
N PRO A 244 -11.93 16.07 -22.86
CA PRO A 244 -12.85 16.72 -23.81
C PRO A 244 -13.92 17.62 -23.16
N PRO A 245 -14.51 17.28 -21.99
CA PRO A 245 -15.40 18.22 -21.29
C PRO A 245 -14.73 19.55 -20.94
N ILE A 246 -13.44 19.55 -20.59
CA ILE A 246 -12.68 20.78 -20.31
C ILE A 246 -12.50 21.60 -21.59
N TRP A 247 -12.29 20.95 -22.75
CA TRP A 247 -12.24 21.65 -24.04
C TRP A 247 -13.56 22.33 -24.37
N ALA A 248 -14.68 21.63 -24.16
CA ALA A 248 -16.01 22.18 -24.36
C ALA A 248 -16.30 23.35 -23.41
N GLU A 249 -16.02 23.19 -22.11
CA GLU A 249 -16.22 24.24 -21.10
C GLU A 249 -15.40 25.50 -21.42
N ARG A 250 -14.18 25.32 -21.92
CA ARG A 250 -13.26 26.43 -22.23
C ARG A 250 -13.36 26.93 -23.67
N ASN A 251 -14.31 26.44 -24.47
CA ASN A 251 -14.48 26.77 -25.89
C ASN A 251 -13.18 26.63 -26.70
N VAL A 252 -12.46 25.54 -26.49
CA VAL A 252 -11.22 25.24 -27.23
C VAL A 252 -11.57 24.87 -28.68
N GLU A 253 -10.89 25.52 -29.63
CA GLU A 253 -11.00 25.18 -31.05
C GLU A 253 -10.38 23.81 -31.31
N LEU A 254 -11.17 22.90 -31.87
CA LEU A 254 -10.74 21.55 -32.22
C LEU A 254 -10.21 21.52 -33.66
N PRO A 255 -9.24 20.64 -33.97
CA PRO A 255 -8.80 20.40 -35.35
C PRO A 255 -9.97 20.02 -36.27
N GLU A 256 -9.84 20.34 -37.55
CA GLU A 256 -10.88 20.09 -38.55
C GLU A 256 -11.31 18.61 -38.57
N GLY A 257 -12.64 18.39 -38.62
CA GLY A 257 -13.23 17.05 -38.65
C GLY A 257 -13.44 16.40 -37.28
N PHE A 258 -13.19 17.10 -36.16
CA PHE A 258 -13.50 16.63 -34.80
C PHE A 258 -14.63 17.46 -34.18
N GLY A 259 -15.49 16.81 -33.38
CA GLY A 259 -16.62 17.45 -32.71
C GLY A 259 -17.99 17.05 -33.27
N PRO A 260 -19.05 17.85 -33.04
CA PRO A 260 -20.41 17.50 -33.43
C PRO A 260 -20.55 17.18 -34.93
N GLY A 261 -20.93 15.95 -35.27
CA GLY A 261 -21.05 15.48 -36.66
C GLY A 261 -19.74 15.01 -37.32
N GLY A 262 -18.62 15.02 -36.58
CA GLY A 262 -17.31 14.52 -37.01
C GLY A 262 -16.81 13.35 -36.14
N ARG A 263 -15.49 13.20 -36.06
CA ARG A 263 -14.82 12.24 -35.17
C ARG A 263 -14.92 12.65 -33.71
N ASP A 264 -14.82 11.67 -32.82
CA ASP A 264 -14.84 11.90 -31.36
C ASP A 264 -13.62 12.75 -30.95
N PRO A 265 -13.80 13.90 -30.28
CA PRO A 265 -12.68 14.67 -29.72
C PRO A 265 -11.72 13.83 -28.87
N ALA A 266 -12.18 12.77 -28.21
CA ALA A 266 -11.33 11.87 -27.43
C ALA A 266 -10.22 11.19 -28.26
N ASP A 267 -10.34 11.13 -29.58
CA ASP A 267 -9.30 10.59 -30.48
C ASP A 267 -8.09 11.53 -30.65
N LEU A 268 -8.19 12.78 -30.17
CA LEU A 268 -7.07 13.73 -30.07
C LEU A 268 -6.19 13.46 -28.84
N ILE A 269 -6.53 12.44 -28.04
CA ILE A 269 -5.74 11.95 -26.92
C ILE A 269 -5.12 10.62 -27.34
N ILE A 270 -3.81 10.64 -27.54
CA ILE A 270 -3.07 9.57 -28.22
C ILE A 270 -2.11 8.86 -27.27
N VAL A 271 -1.94 7.55 -27.46
CA VAL A 271 -0.88 6.76 -26.83
C VAL A 271 0.03 6.28 -27.97
N PRO A 272 1.29 6.75 -28.06
CA PRO A 272 2.15 6.36 -29.16
C PRO A 272 2.63 4.92 -29.00
N HIS A 273 3.08 4.32 -30.09
CA HIS A 273 3.84 3.08 -30.01
C HIS A 273 5.12 3.32 -29.19
N ASN A 274 5.50 2.37 -28.32
CA ASN A 274 6.62 2.54 -27.38
C ASN A 274 6.45 3.67 -26.33
N ALA A 275 5.22 4.04 -25.96
CA ALA A 275 4.94 5.09 -24.96
C ALA A 275 5.72 4.97 -23.64
N GLN A 276 6.15 3.76 -23.26
CA GLN A 276 6.98 3.52 -22.08
C GLN A 276 8.46 3.96 -22.24
N TYR A 277 8.97 4.14 -23.46
CA TYR A 277 10.41 4.36 -23.73
C TYR A 277 10.79 5.83 -23.99
N TYR A 278 9.86 6.78 -23.98
CA TYR A 278 10.13 8.17 -24.41
C TYR A 278 11.21 8.88 -23.59
N ALA A 279 11.30 8.62 -22.28
CA ALA A 279 12.37 9.15 -21.45
C ALA A 279 13.76 8.61 -21.88
N ALA A 280 13.87 7.31 -22.15
CA ALA A 280 15.10 6.69 -22.64
C ALA A 280 15.47 7.15 -24.06
N LEU A 281 14.48 7.19 -24.97
CA LEU A 281 14.65 7.71 -26.34
C LEU A 281 15.12 9.16 -26.32
N GLY A 282 14.51 9.98 -25.48
CA GLY A 282 14.88 11.36 -25.28
C GLY A 282 16.28 11.57 -24.74
N ALA A 283 16.73 10.69 -23.82
CA ALA A 283 18.09 10.71 -23.32
C ALA A 283 19.11 10.39 -24.43
N ALA A 284 18.83 9.38 -25.26
CA ALA A 284 19.66 9.07 -26.42
C ALA A 284 19.68 10.22 -27.45
N GLU A 285 18.53 10.85 -27.70
CA GLU A 285 18.41 11.99 -28.62
C GLU A 285 19.22 13.20 -28.12
N TYR A 286 19.16 13.50 -26.82
CA TYR A 286 19.97 14.55 -26.19
C TYR A 286 21.46 14.36 -26.48
N GLY A 287 21.93 13.10 -26.55
CA GLY A 287 23.32 12.79 -26.83
C GLY A 287 23.83 13.17 -28.22
N LYS A 288 22.94 13.36 -29.20
CA LYS A 288 23.34 13.75 -30.57
C LYS A 288 23.80 15.19 -30.66
N ASP A 289 23.27 16.05 -29.79
CA ASP A 289 23.63 17.46 -29.73
C ASP A 289 24.83 17.73 -28.81
N GLU A 290 25.34 16.68 -28.13
CA GLU A 290 26.50 16.76 -27.25
C GLU A 290 27.77 16.33 -27.97
N ASP A 291 28.91 16.94 -27.61
CA ASP A 291 30.23 16.60 -28.16
C ASP A 291 30.56 15.10 -28.03
N ASP A 292 31.26 14.54 -29.01
CA ASP A 292 31.57 13.10 -29.13
C ASP A 292 32.16 12.45 -27.86
N HIS A 293 32.88 13.23 -27.04
CA HIS A 293 33.50 12.75 -25.81
C HIS A 293 32.54 12.67 -24.61
N VAL A 294 31.39 13.34 -24.68
CA VAL A 294 30.38 13.37 -23.59
C VAL A 294 29.58 12.07 -23.57
N GLY A 295 29.36 11.54 -22.38
CA GLY A 295 28.60 10.31 -22.17
C GLY A 295 29.33 9.05 -22.65
N ARG A 296 30.63 9.12 -22.95
CA ARG A 296 31.39 7.96 -23.42
C ARG A 296 31.30 6.80 -22.42
N TYR A 297 30.87 5.64 -22.91
CA TYR A 297 30.74 4.44 -22.10
C TYR A 297 32.10 4.01 -21.54
N LYS A 298 32.16 3.64 -20.26
CA LYS A 298 33.39 3.22 -19.57
C LYS A 298 33.48 1.72 -19.29
N GLY A 299 32.49 0.93 -19.73
CA GLY A 299 32.39 -0.47 -19.37
C GLY A 299 31.72 -0.71 -18.00
N LEU A 300 31.71 -1.97 -17.59
CA LEU A 300 30.95 -2.45 -16.43
C LEU A 300 31.72 -2.42 -15.09
N GLU A 301 33.05 -2.38 -15.13
CA GLU A 301 33.90 -2.57 -13.94
C GLU A 301 33.59 -1.57 -12.80
N GLY A 302 33.38 -0.29 -13.13
CA GLY A 302 33.04 0.71 -12.12
C GLY A 302 31.70 0.45 -11.44
N LEU A 303 30.70 -0.02 -12.20
CA LEU A 303 29.39 -0.35 -11.67
C LEU A 303 29.43 -1.63 -10.84
N LYS A 304 30.20 -2.63 -11.29
CA LYS A 304 30.46 -3.87 -10.55
C LYS A 304 31.12 -3.59 -9.19
N TRP A 305 32.16 -2.75 -9.15
CA TRP A 305 32.78 -2.32 -7.89
C TRP A 305 31.79 -1.62 -6.96
N TYR A 306 30.92 -0.75 -7.49
CA TYR A 306 29.92 -0.07 -6.68
C TYR A 306 28.93 -1.06 -6.04
N ILE A 307 28.48 -2.05 -6.81
CA ILE A 307 27.58 -3.12 -6.34
C ILE A 307 28.25 -3.93 -5.22
N GLU A 308 29.52 -4.30 -5.40
CA GLU A 308 30.24 -5.23 -4.49
C GLU A 308 30.82 -4.53 -3.24
N VAL A 309 31.27 -3.28 -3.35
CA VAL A 309 32.08 -2.61 -2.31
C VAL A 309 31.58 -1.21 -1.99
N GLY A 310 31.40 -0.35 -3.00
CA GLY A 310 31.18 1.09 -2.80
C GLY A 310 29.95 1.45 -1.95
N ARG A 311 28.85 0.69 -2.08
CA ARG A 311 27.63 0.91 -1.27
C ARG A 311 27.87 0.80 0.23
N THR A 312 28.64 -0.20 0.66
CA THR A 312 28.87 -0.47 2.08
C THR A 312 29.65 0.66 2.73
N GLU A 313 30.59 1.27 2.01
CA GLU A 313 31.38 2.41 2.49
C GLU A 313 30.55 3.68 2.65
N GLU A 314 29.61 3.95 1.73
CA GLU A 314 28.69 5.08 1.83
C GLU A 314 27.72 4.93 3.02
N LYS A 315 27.15 3.73 3.21
CA LYS A 315 26.23 3.45 4.32
C LYS A 315 26.83 3.63 5.70
N LYS A 316 28.09 3.18 5.90
CA LYS A 316 28.79 3.31 7.19
C LYS A 316 28.94 4.75 7.68
N LYS A 317 28.90 5.73 6.77
CA LYS A 317 29.02 7.15 7.11
C LYS A 317 27.68 7.82 7.47
N ALA A 318 26.55 7.27 7.05
CA ALA A 318 25.23 7.92 7.15
C ALA A 318 24.18 7.13 7.98
N GLY A 319 24.43 5.85 8.28
CA GLY A 319 23.49 4.94 8.94
C GLY A 319 23.43 4.99 10.46
N GLY A 320 22.29 4.61 11.03
CA GLY A 320 22.17 4.15 12.41
C GLY A 320 22.60 2.70 12.58
N ARG A 321 22.75 2.25 13.83
CA ARG A 321 22.99 0.83 14.16
C ARG A 321 21.72 0.00 13.93
N GLY A 322 21.87 -1.30 13.69
CA GLY A 322 20.75 -2.25 13.63
C GLY A 322 19.87 -2.28 14.89
N LEU A 323 18.75 -2.99 14.82
CA LEU A 323 17.76 -3.09 15.92
C LEU A 323 18.28 -3.86 17.15
N SER A 324 19.37 -4.61 16.98
CA SER A 324 20.05 -5.32 18.06
C SER A 324 21.55 -5.10 17.95
N SER A 325 22.23 -5.01 19.10
CA SER A 325 23.68 -4.87 19.18
C SER A 325 24.42 -6.22 19.19
N SER A 326 23.72 -7.32 19.50
CA SER A 326 24.29 -8.68 19.52
C SER A 326 23.21 -9.76 19.58
N ASP A 327 23.54 -10.98 19.15
CA ASP A 327 22.63 -12.13 19.25
C ASP A 327 22.15 -12.38 20.68
N ALA A 328 23.03 -12.20 21.69
CA ALA A 328 22.67 -12.36 23.10
C ALA A 328 21.62 -11.34 23.59
N GLU A 329 21.70 -10.09 23.11
CA GLU A 329 20.67 -9.07 23.38
C GLU A 329 19.34 -9.48 22.74
N LEU A 330 19.39 -9.95 21.48
CA LEU A 330 18.21 -10.39 20.75
C LEU A 330 17.54 -11.60 21.43
N GLU A 331 18.31 -12.58 21.86
CA GLU A 331 17.81 -13.75 22.61
C GLU A 331 17.13 -13.33 23.92
N THR A 332 17.75 -12.43 24.68
CA THR A 332 17.18 -11.89 25.92
C THR A 332 15.86 -11.16 25.66
N PHE A 333 15.81 -10.35 24.60
CA PHE A 333 14.59 -9.66 24.19
C PHE A 333 13.49 -10.65 23.77
N MET A 334 13.82 -11.63 22.95
CA MET A 334 12.87 -12.65 22.49
C MET A 334 12.31 -13.47 23.65
N ALA A 335 13.16 -13.87 24.60
CA ALA A 335 12.73 -14.60 25.79
C ALA A 335 11.75 -13.80 26.67
N ARG A 336 11.90 -12.47 26.71
CA ARG A 336 11.04 -11.59 27.53
C ARG A 336 9.73 -11.19 26.85
N TYR A 337 9.74 -10.95 25.54
CA TYR A 337 8.64 -10.26 24.87
C TYR A 337 7.91 -11.08 23.80
N LYS A 338 8.49 -12.18 23.32
CA LYS A 338 7.82 -13.02 22.33
C LYS A 338 6.62 -13.71 22.99
N PRO A 339 5.39 -13.51 22.50
CA PRO A 339 4.22 -14.19 23.07
C PRO A 339 4.39 -15.71 22.98
N GLU A 340 4.02 -16.41 24.05
CA GLU A 340 3.97 -17.87 24.04
C GLU A 340 2.95 -18.36 23.00
N LYS A 341 3.25 -19.50 22.38
CA LYS A 341 2.30 -20.15 21.48
C LYS A 341 1.09 -20.59 22.29
N PHE A 342 -0.11 -20.19 21.85
CA PHE A 342 -1.35 -20.64 22.47
C PHE A 342 -1.48 -22.16 22.37
N VAL A 343 -1.75 -22.80 23.50
CA VAL A 343 -2.08 -24.22 23.61
C VAL A 343 -3.54 -24.29 24.04
N PRO A 344 -4.45 -24.79 23.18
CA PRO A 344 -5.85 -24.99 23.56
C PRO A 344 -5.96 -25.88 24.81
N PRO A 345 -6.90 -25.62 25.73
CA PRO A 345 -7.18 -26.54 26.82
C PRO A 345 -7.59 -27.92 26.26
N ALA A 346 -7.25 -28.98 26.99
CA ALA A 346 -7.62 -30.34 26.59
C ALA A 346 -9.14 -30.51 26.60
N ILE A 347 -9.73 -30.73 25.42
CA ILE A 347 -11.16 -31.01 25.26
C ILE A 347 -11.36 -32.53 25.38
N GLN A 348 -12.27 -32.96 26.24
CA GLN A 348 -12.59 -34.38 26.39
C GLN A 348 -13.54 -34.83 25.27
N PRO A 349 -13.30 -35.98 24.61
CA PRO A 349 -14.23 -36.51 23.62
C PRO A 349 -15.62 -36.75 24.23
N GLY A 350 -16.67 -36.51 23.43
CA GLY A 350 -18.07 -36.76 23.79
C GLY A 350 -18.72 -35.67 24.64
N ILE A 351 -18.03 -34.58 24.99
CA ILE A 351 -18.62 -33.46 25.73
C ILE A 351 -19.22 -32.41 24.79
N VAL A 352 -20.14 -31.62 25.31
CA VAL A 352 -20.59 -30.37 24.70
C VAL A 352 -19.74 -29.23 25.26
N VAL A 353 -18.96 -28.60 24.39
CA VAL A 353 -18.19 -27.39 24.71
C VAL A 353 -19.12 -26.19 24.61
N GLU A 354 -19.57 -25.70 25.77
CA GLU A 354 -20.35 -24.47 25.85
C GLU A 354 -19.43 -23.25 25.90
N ALA A 355 -19.56 -22.33 24.95
CA ALA A 355 -18.67 -21.17 24.82
C ALA A 355 -19.39 -19.91 24.33
N TYR A 356 -18.79 -18.75 24.61
CA TYR A 356 -19.11 -17.45 24.01
C TYR A 356 -18.14 -17.21 22.87
N MET A 357 -18.66 -16.71 21.74
CA MET A 357 -17.84 -16.39 20.58
C MET A 357 -17.66 -14.89 20.46
N GLY A 358 -16.42 -14.46 20.25
CA GLY A 358 -16.11 -13.08 19.92
C GLY A 358 -15.55 -13.00 18.52
N ILE A 359 -16.02 -12.04 17.72
CA ILE A 359 -15.58 -11.85 16.33
C ILE A 359 -15.09 -10.41 16.16
N ASP A 360 -13.86 -10.25 15.70
CA ASP A 360 -13.30 -8.97 15.28
C ASP A 360 -13.14 -8.98 13.75
N GLY A 361 -14.12 -8.36 13.09
CA GLY A 361 -14.13 -8.15 11.64
C GLY A 361 -13.33 -6.91 11.27
N GLY A 362 -12.01 -6.99 11.38
CA GLY A 362 -11.10 -5.88 11.11
C GLY A 362 -10.95 -5.55 9.62
N SER A 363 -10.28 -4.43 9.33
CA SER A 363 -10.05 -3.97 7.95
C SER A 363 -9.02 -4.81 7.18
N THR A 364 -8.03 -5.37 7.88
CA THR A 364 -6.92 -6.16 7.29
C THR A 364 -7.00 -7.64 7.66
N SER A 365 -7.60 -7.96 8.80
CA SER A 365 -7.71 -9.32 9.33
C SER A 365 -9.03 -9.53 10.06
N SER A 366 -9.52 -10.76 9.98
CA SER A 366 -10.72 -11.25 10.62
C SER A 366 -10.30 -12.26 11.68
N LYS A 367 -10.78 -12.10 12.91
CA LYS A 367 -10.37 -12.94 14.05
C LYS A 367 -11.60 -13.40 14.81
N ALA A 368 -11.50 -14.58 15.40
CA ALA A 368 -12.50 -15.03 16.34
C ALA A 368 -11.89 -15.86 17.48
N VAL A 369 -12.58 -15.86 18.62
CA VAL A 369 -12.22 -16.66 19.78
C VAL A 369 -13.44 -17.37 20.35
N LEU A 370 -13.23 -18.55 20.92
CA LEU A 370 -14.17 -19.22 21.81
C LEU A 370 -13.68 -19.02 23.26
N MET A 371 -14.57 -18.53 24.12
CA MET A 371 -14.33 -18.27 25.52
C MET A 371 -15.31 -19.09 26.36
N ASP A 372 -14.83 -19.81 27.36
CA ASP A 372 -15.70 -20.58 28.25
C ASP A 372 -16.47 -19.70 29.26
N ALA A 373 -17.28 -20.34 30.09
CA ALA A 373 -18.05 -19.67 31.13
C ALA A 373 -17.20 -18.99 32.23
N LYS A 374 -15.94 -19.40 32.41
CA LYS A 374 -15.00 -18.82 33.39
C LYS A 374 -14.22 -17.64 32.80
N GLY A 375 -14.23 -17.50 31.48
CA GLY A 375 -13.48 -16.49 30.75
C GLY A 375 -12.19 -17.00 30.14
N ASP A 376 -11.89 -18.29 30.24
CA ASP A 376 -10.70 -18.89 29.64
C ASP A 376 -10.92 -19.13 28.14
N LEU A 377 -9.86 -18.97 27.34
CA LEU A 377 -9.93 -19.22 25.90
C LEU A 377 -9.87 -20.73 25.61
N VAL A 378 -10.85 -21.20 24.84
CA VAL A 378 -10.95 -22.60 24.39
C VAL A 378 -10.28 -22.76 23.03
N ALA A 379 -10.57 -21.86 22.10
CA ALA A 379 -10.04 -21.89 20.75
C ALA A 379 -9.92 -20.47 20.20
N LYS A 380 -9.08 -20.30 19.19
CA LYS A 380 -8.93 -19.02 18.49
C LYS A 380 -8.51 -19.22 17.05
N VAL A 381 -8.83 -18.23 16.23
CA VAL A 381 -8.47 -18.18 14.83
C VAL A 381 -8.13 -16.74 14.45
N TYR A 382 -7.07 -16.59 13.65
CA TYR A 382 -6.65 -15.33 13.07
C TYR A 382 -6.39 -15.56 11.58
N GLN A 383 -7.09 -14.82 10.71
CA GLN A 383 -6.84 -14.86 9.28
C GLN A 383 -6.76 -13.46 8.67
N LEU A 384 -6.04 -13.34 7.56
CA LEU A 384 -6.10 -12.13 6.74
C LEU A 384 -7.45 -12.05 6.04
N SER A 385 -8.04 -10.86 6.00
CA SER A 385 -9.36 -10.65 5.41
C SER A 385 -9.31 -10.90 3.89
N LYS A 386 -10.30 -11.64 3.36
CA LYS A 386 -10.47 -11.87 1.91
C LYS A 386 -11.29 -10.76 1.24
N GLY A 387 -11.62 -9.69 1.98
CA GLY A 387 -12.35 -8.52 1.50
C GLY A 387 -13.85 -8.59 1.82
N ASN A 388 -14.42 -9.79 1.88
CA ASN A 388 -15.83 -10.01 2.22
C ASN A 388 -15.99 -10.45 3.69
N PRO A 389 -16.60 -9.62 4.56
CA PRO A 389 -16.74 -9.94 5.98
C PRO A 389 -17.65 -11.14 6.26
N ILE A 390 -18.66 -11.41 5.41
CA ILE A 390 -19.59 -12.54 5.61
C ILE A 390 -18.88 -13.86 5.28
N GLU A 391 -18.18 -13.93 4.14
CA GLU A 391 -17.42 -15.11 3.75
C GLU A 391 -16.24 -15.36 4.70
N ASP A 392 -15.52 -14.30 5.10
CA ASP A 392 -14.48 -14.41 6.13
C ASP A 392 -15.05 -15.03 7.40
N THR A 393 -16.25 -14.63 7.81
CA THR A 393 -16.91 -15.14 9.01
C THR A 393 -17.26 -16.61 8.89
N LYS A 394 -17.80 -17.08 7.75
CA LYS A 394 -18.07 -18.51 7.52
C LYS A 394 -16.82 -19.36 7.74
N ASP A 395 -15.68 -18.91 7.21
CA ASP A 395 -14.39 -19.59 7.41
C ASP A 395 -13.98 -19.64 8.89
N LEU A 396 -14.14 -18.53 9.63
CA LEU A 396 -13.81 -18.47 11.06
C LEU A 396 -14.65 -19.47 11.87
N PHE A 397 -15.94 -19.59 11.56
CA PHE A 397 -16.82 -20.57 12.22
C PHE A 397 -16.41 -22.01 11.89
N ALA A 398 -16.16 -22.30 10.61
CA ALA A 398 -15.74 -23.63 10.18
C ALA A 398 -14.44 -24.07 10.84
N ASP A 399 -13.45 -23.16 10.96
CA ASP A 399 -12.18 -23.46 11.63
C ASP A 399 -12.37 -23.72 13.13
N LEU A 400 -13.08 -22.84 13.86
CA LEU A 400 -13.30 -23.02 15.30
C LEU A 400 -14.13 -24.26 15.63
N GLN A 401 -15.16 -24.54 14.83
CA GLN A 401 -15.96 -25.76 14.95
C GLN A 401 -15.09 -26.99 14.69
N GLY A 402 -14.30 -26.98 13.62
CA GLY A 402 -13.37 -28.06 13.28
C GLY A 402 -12.33 -28.32 14.36
N GLN A 403 -11.81 -27.28 15.04
CA GLN A 403 -10.90 -27.43 16.18
C GLN A 403 -11.54 -28.21 17.35
N VAL A 404 -12.83 -27.96 17.63
CA VAL A 404 -13.57 -28.66 18.71
C VAL A 404 -13.94 -30.08 18.30
N GLU A 405 -14.42 -30.26 17.06
CA GLU A 405 -14.82 -31.56 16.52
C GLU A 405 -13.63 -32.51 16.33
N ALA A 406 -12.45 -31.98 15.98
CA ALA A 406 -11.22 -32.76 15.92
C ALA A 406 -10.80 -33.36 17.28
N ALA A 407 -11.26 -32.76 18.38
CA ALA A 407 -11.11 -33.32 19.73
C ALA A 407 -12.24 -34.30 20.12
N GLY A 408 -13.15 -34.61 19.19
CA GLY A 408 -14.29 -35.52 19.41
C GLY A 408 -15.42 -34.91 20.24
N ALA A 409 -15.52 -33.58 20.32
CA ALA A 409 -16.56 -32.87 21.08
C ALA A 409 -17.51 -32.09 20.17
N THR A 410 -18.62 -31.62 20.73
CA THR A 410 -19.60 -30.78 20.00
C THR A 410 -19.56 -29.36 20.54
N LEU A 411 -19.58 -28.37 19.64
CA LEU A 411 -19.62 -26.95 20.01
C LEU A 411 -21.05 -26.46 20.22
N LYS A 412 -21.30 -25.76 21.33
CA LYS A 412 -22.53 -25.01 21.59
C LYS A 412 -22.20 -23.55 21.95
N ILE A 413 -22.66 -22.62 21.12
CA ILE A 413 -22.43 -21.19 21.35
C ILE A 413 -23.58 -20.62 22.21
N LEU A 414 -23.22 -20.03 23.34
CA LEU A 414 -24.15 -19.41 24.30
C LEU A 414 -24.42 -17.93 24.03
N GLY A 415 -23.56 -17.28 23.24
CA GLY A 415 -23.75 -15.92 22.79
C GLY A 415 -22.58 -15.43 21.93
N ILE A 416 -22.84 -14.40 21.12
CA ILE A 416 -21.89 -13.85 20.15
C ILE A 416 -21.69 -12.35 20.37
N GLY A 417 -20.43 -11.92 20.45
CA GLY A 417 -20.04 -10.52 20.40
C GLY A 417 -19.29 -10.20 19.12
N THR A 418 -19.54 -9.02 18.54
CA THR A 418 -18.86 -8.52 17.35
C THR A 418 -18.17 -7.19 17.62
N THR A 419 -17.03 -6.98 16.97
CA THR A 419 -16.28 -5.71 16.98
C THR A 419 -15.52 -5.50 15.66
N GLY A 420 -14.76 -4.41 15.57
CA GLY A 420 -14.02 -4.03 14.36
C GLY A 420 -14.90 -3.31 13.32
N TYR A 421 -14.36 -3.17 12.11
CA TYR A 421 -14.98 -2.44 10.99
C TYR A 421 -16.28 -3.08 10.51
N ALA A 422 -16.37 -4.42 10.55
CA ALA A 422 -17.53 -5.17 10.11
C ALA A 422 -18.52 -5.49 11.23
N LYS A 423 -18.40 -4.88 12.42
CA LYS A 423 -19.24 -5.25 13.58
C LYS A 423 -20.73 -5.16 13.30
N ASP A 424 -21.20 -4.11 12.61
CA ASP A 424 -22.63 -3.84 12.45
C ASP A 424 -23.24 -4.80 11.43
N ILE A 425 -22.55 -5.03 10.30
CA ILE A 425 -22.96 -6.03 9.30
C ILE A 425 -22.96 -7.44 9.90
N LEU A 426 -21.93 -7.81 10.68
CA LEU A 426 -21.86 -9.13 11.31
C LEU A 426 -22.90 -9.30 12.42
N ARG A 427 -23.19 -8.24 13.17
CA ARG A 427 -24.27 -8.25 14.17
C ARG A 427 -25.61 -8.53 13.52
N ASP A 428 -25.93 -7.85 12.43
CA ASP A 428 -27.23 -8.00 11.77
C ASP A 428 -27.34 -9.37 11.06
N VAL A 429 -26.26 -9.83 10.40
CA VAL A 429 -26.20 -11.14 9.72
C VAL A 429 -26.30 -12.31 10.70
N LEU A 430 -25.53 -12.28 11.77
CA LEU A 430 -25.47 -13.39 12.74
C LEU A 430 -26.53 -13.28 13.86
N ARG A 431 -27.23 -12.15 13.92
CA ARG A 431 -28.03 -11.73 15.08
C ARG A 431 -27.20 -11.76 16.37
N ALA A 432 -25.99 -11.20 16.32
CA ALA A 432 -25.06 -11.21 17.44
C ALA A 432 -25.62 -10.43 18.64
N ASP A 433 -25.34 -10.92 19.85
CA ASP A 433 -25.84 -10.36 21.10
C ASP A 433 -25.26 -8.99 21.44
N ALA A 434 -24.02 -8.74 21.01
CA ALA A 434 -23.33 -7.49 21.23
C ALA A 434 -22.60 -7.02 19.97
N ALA A 435 -22.63 -5.72 19.72
CA ALA A 435 -21.77 -5.04 18.76
C ALA A 435 -21.04 -3.90 19.49
N ILE A 436 -19.80 -4.15 19.92
CA ILE A 436 -19.05 -3.20 20.73
C ILE A 436 -18.01 -2.45 19.91
N VAL A 437 -17.74 -1.20 20.31
CA VAL A 437 -16.65 -0.41 19.75
C VAL A 437 -15.32 -1.07 20.12
N GLU A 438 -14.39 -1.16 19.17
CA GLU A 438 -13.16 -1.92 19.38
C GLU A 438 -12.29 -1.37 20.52
N THR A 439 -12.30 -0.05 20.75
CA THR A 439 -11.60 0.58 21.87
C THR A 439 -12.01 -0.03 23.20
N VAL A 440 -13.31 -0.31 23.35
CA VAL A 440 -13.84 -0.99 24.54
C VAL A 440 -13.39 -2.45 24.53
N ALA A 441 -13.51 -3.15 23.40
CA ALA A 441 -13.11 -4.55 23.28
C ALA A 441 -11.63 -4.79 23.66
N HIS A 442 -10.71 -4.01 23.07
CA HIS A 442 -9.28 -4.09 23.34
C HIS A 442 -8.92 -3.72 24.79
N CYS A 443 -9.63 -2.75 25.38
CA CYS A 443 -9.49 -2.39 26.79
C CYS A 443 -9.95 -3.54 27.71
N GLU A 444 -11.13 -4.10 27.44
CA GLU A 444 -11.71 -5.20 28.20
C GLU A 444 -10.87 -6.47 28.14
N SER A 445 -10.21 -6.74 27.00
CA SER A 445 -9.23 -7.82 26.87
C SER A 445 -7.98 -7.57 27.72
N ALA A 446 -7.43 -6.35 27.69
CA ALA A 446 -6.25 -6.03 28.50
C ALA A 446 -6.54 -6.17 30.01
N LEU A 447 -7.64 -5.59 30.47
CA LEU A 447 -8.08 -5.65 31.87
C LEU A 447 -8.51 -7.05 32.32
N HIS A 448 -8.72 -7.98 31.39
CA HIS A 448 -9.01 -9.37 31.73
C HIS A 448 -7.75 -10.17 32.08
N PHE A 449 -6.60 -9.84 31.48
CA PHE A 449 -5.36 -10.59 31.67
C PHE A 449 -4.30 -9.88 32.51
N TYR A 450 -4.40 -8.56 32.66
CA TYR A 450 -3.37 -7.77 33.34
C TYR A 450 -4.02 -6.76 34.29
N ASP A 451 -3.50 -6.72 35.51
CA ASP A 451 -3.87 -5.73 36.53
C ASP A 451 -3.10 -4.43 36.34
N ASP A 452 -3.60 -3.33 36.92
CA ASP A 452 -2.94 -2.02 36.98
C ASP A 452 -2.49 -1.47 35.62
N VAL A 453 -3.22 -1.77 34.55
CA VAL A 453 -2.90 -1.25 33.21
C VAL A 453 -3.16 0.26 33.17
N ASP A 454 -2.14 1.03 32.78
CA ASP A 454 -2.25 2.48 32.61
C ASP A 454 -2.51 2.85 31.14
N VAL A 455 -1.89 2.13 30.20
CA VAL A 455 -1.98 2.42 28.78
C VAL A 455 -2.13 1.14 27.99
N VAL A 456 -3.11 1.11 27.09
CA VAL A 456 -3.22 0.12 26.02
C VAL A 456 -2.81 0.78 24.71
N CYS A 457 -1.82 0.22 24.02
CA CYS A 457 -1.42 0.60 22.67
C CYS A 457 -1.78 -0.52 21.70
N ASP A 458 -2.86 -0.31 20.95
CA ASP A 458 -3.30 -1.18 19.86
C ASP A 458 -2.79 -0.65 18.53
N VAL A 459 -1.97 -1.44 17.83
CA VAL A 459 -1.49 -1.09 16.47
C VAL A 459 -2.05 -2.10 15.48
N GLY A 460 -3.16 -1.72 14.88
CA GLY A 460 -3.84 -2.49 13.85
C GLY A 460 -3.18 -2.39 12.47
N GLY A 461 -3.86 -2.95 11.48
CA GLY A 461 -3.45 -2.82 10.09
C GLY A 461 -3.58 -1.39 9.58
N GLN A 462 -4.69 -0.72 9.85
CA GLN A 462 -4.98 0.61 9.30
C GLN A 462 -4.94 1.74 10.34
N ASP A 463 -5.06 1.40 11.62
CA ASP A 463 -5.23 2.35 12.69
C ASP A 463 -4.26 2.11 13.86
N ILE A 464 -4.08 3.16 14.64
CA ILE A 464 -3.33 3.15 15.89
C ILE A 464 -4.26 3.70 16.97
N LYS A 465 -4.37 2.99 18.10
CA LYS A 465 -5.22 3.37 19.23
C LYS A 465 -4.40 3.36 20.49
N ILE A 466 -4.43 4.46 21.21
CA ILE A 466 -3.77 4.62 22.49
C ILE A 466 -4.86 4.94 23.50
N ILE A 467 -5.15 3.99 24.37
CA ILE A 467 -6.22 4.07 25.36
C ILE A 467 -5.54 4.31 26.70
N ILE A 468 -5.88 5.42 27.34
CA ILE A 468 -5.31 5.85 28.61
C ILE A 468 -6.32 5.53 29.69
N LEU A 469 -5.89 4.74 30.67
CA LEU A 469 -6.71 4.27 31.76
C LEU A 469 -6.42 5.05 33.04
N LYS A 470 -7.41 5.09 33.92
CA LYS A 470 -7.27 5.54 35.31
C LYS A 470 -8.20 4.70 36.18
N ASN A 471 -7.64 3.99 37.15
CA ASN A 471 -8.38 3.10 38.05
C ASN A 471 -9.22 2.06 37.28
N GLY A 472 -8.62 1.41 36.27
CA GLY A 472 -9.28 0.39 35.45
C GLY A 472 -10.38 0.91 34.51
N LYS A 473 -10.52 2.23 34.33
CA LYS A 473 -11.51 2.84 33.44
C LYS A 473 -10.84 3.71 32.38
N VAL A 474 -11.44 3.76 31.19
CA VAL A 474 -10.98 4.64 30.11
C VAL A 474 -11.12 6.10 30.54
N LYS A 475 -9.99 6.80 30.61
CA LYS A 475 -9.92 8.24 30.92
C LYS A 475 -9.87 9.08 29.64
N ASP A 476 -9.07 8.66 28.68
CA ASP A 476 -8.86 9.34 27.40
C ASP A 476 -8.43 8.30 26.36
N PHE A 477 -8.55 8.64 25.07
CA PHE A 477 -7.98 7.85 24.00
C PHE A 477 -7.48 8.74 22.87
N LYS A 478 -6.49 8.24 22.12
CA LYS A 478 -6.02 8.82 20.85
C LYS A 478 -6.19 7.78 19.77
N LEU A 479 -6.74 8.21 18.65
CA LEU A 479 -7.05 7.37 17.52
C LEU A 479 -6.49 8.04 16.26
N ASN A 480 -5.80 7.26 15.43
CA ASN A 480 -5.48 7.67 14.07
C ASN A 480 -6.07 6.64 13.10
N THR A 481 -7.06 7.09 12.32
CA THR A 481 -7.70 6.31 11.24
C THR A 481 -7.40 6.86 9.85
N GLN A 482 -6.67 7.98 9.77
CA GLN A 482 -6.50 8.72 8.51
C GLN A 482 -5.08 8.66 7.95
N CYS A 483 -4.07 8.38 8.78
CA CYS A 483 -2.67 8.34 8.35
C CYS A 483 -2.08 6.94 8.49
N SER A 484 -1.59 6.36 7.39
CA SER A 484 -0.92 5.06 7.40
C SER A 484 0.48 5.07 7.99
N ALA A 485 0.94 6.22 8.48
CA ALA A 485 2.26 6.31 9.06
C ALA A 485 2.30 5.56 10.39
N GLY A 486 3.00 4.42 10.37
CA GLY A 486 3.20 3.61 11.56
C GLY A 486 2.07 2.63 11.87
N ASN A 487 1.27 2.21 10.89
CA ASN A 487 0.37 1.06 11.05
C ASN A 487 0.95 -0.21 10.42
N GLY A 488 0.37 -1.36 10.76
CA GLY A 488 0.86 -2.66 10.30
C GLY A 488 0.76 -2.84 8.79
N TYR A 489 -0.20 -2.19 8.14
CA TYR A 489 -0.39 -2.30 6.70
C TYR A 489 0.72 -1.62 5.91
N PHE A 490 1.23 -0.47 6.38
CA PHE A 490 2.37 0.17 5.75
C PHE A 490 3.63 -0.73 5.79
N LEU A 491 3.85 -1.41 6.92
CA LEU A 491 4.93 -2.38 7.06
C LEU A 491 4.72 -3.61 6.16
N GLN A 492 3.48 -4.13 6.10
CA GLN A 492 3.11 -5.23 5.21
C GLN A 492 3.34 -4.88 3.74
N GLY A 493 2.80 -3.75 3.27
CA GLY A 493 2.95 -3.31 1.88
C GLY A 493 4.41 -3.10 1.49
N THR A 494 5.24 -2.63 2.41
CA THR A 494 6.68 -2.51 2.17
C THR A 494 7.37 -3.86 2.07
N ALA A 495 7.11 -4.79 3.00
CA ALA A 495 7.68 -6.14 2.95
C ALA A 495 7.27 -6.88 1.67
N THR A 496 5.99 -6.85 1.30
CA THR A 496 5.49 -7.41 0.04
C THR A 496 6.16 -6.76 -1.17
N GLY A 497 6.35 -5.43 -1.15
CA GLY A 497 7.07 -4.70 -2.19
C GLY A 497 8.53 -5.11 -2.34
N PHE A 498 9.14 -5.66 -1.28
CA PHE A 498 10.48 -6.25 -1.29
C PHE A 498 10.48 -7.76 -1.55
N GLY A 499 9.31 -8.38 -1.74
CA GLY A 499 9.19 -9.82 -2.00
C GLY A 499 9.21 -10.70 -0.74
N TYR A 500 8.94 -10.14 0.44
CA TYR A 500 8.85 -10.88 1.69
C TYR A 500 7.40 -10.99 2.19
N ASP A 501 7.03 -12.13 2.76
CA ASP A 501 5.78 -12.24 3.51
C ASP A 501 5.88 -11.40 4.79
N VAL A 502 4.79 -10.76 5.20
CA VAL A 502 4.75 -9.91 6.41
C VAL A 502 5.18 -10.67 7.68
N LYS A 503 4.97 -11.98 7.75
CA LYS A 503 5.40 -12.82 8.87
C LYS A 503 6.93 -12.93 8.96
N GLN A 504 7.64 -12.72 7.84
CA GLN A 504 9.09 -12.75 7.77
C GLN A 504 9.72 -11.40 8.11
N TYR A 505 8.92 -10.33 8.23
CA TYR A 505 9.43 -8.96 8.42
C TYR A 505 10.47 -8.89 9.54
N ALA A 506 10.11 -9.38 10.73
CA ALA A 506 10.97 -9.28 11.92
C ALA A 506 12.30 -10.00 11.70
N ASP A 507 12.25 -11.24 11.21
CA ASP A 507 13.44 -12.09 11.00
C ASP A 507 14.38 -11.48 9.95
N VAL A 508 13.84 -10.79 8.95
CA VAL A 508 14.65 -10.09 7.94
C VAL A 508 15.23 -8.80 8.52
N ALA A 509 14.42 -7.99 9.20
CA ALA A 509 14.87 -6.73 9.80
C ALA A 509 15.97 -6.92 10.86
N PHE A 510 15.94 -8.00 11.64
CA PHE A 510 16.97 -8.29 12.65
C PHE A 510 18.35 -8.67 12.06
N LYS A 511 18.43 -9.01 10.77
CA LYS A 511 19.71 -9.28 10.09
C LYS A 511 20.49 -8.00 9.77
N ALA A 512 19.85 -6.84 9.85
CA ALA A 512 20.47 -5.58 9.51
C ALA A 512 21.46 -5.14 10.60
N GLU A 513 22.74 -5.04 10.25
CA GLU A 513 23.78 -4.49 11.13
C GLU A 513 23.72 -2.96 11.23
N SER A 514 23.15 -2.32 10.20
CA SER A 514 22.94 -0.87 10.11
C SER A 514 21.58 -0.57 9.49
N MET A 515 21.07 0.63 9.67
CA MET A 515 19.78 1.02 9.09
C MET A 515 19.76 2.50 8.69
N PRO A 516 18.98 2.89 7.66
CA PRO A 516 18.78 4.28 7.33
C PRO A 516 17.90 4.97 8.38
N MET A 517 18.11 6.27 8.56
CA MET A 517 17.34 7.06 9.52
C MET A 517 16.14 7.72 8.86
N PHE A 518 14.95 7.17 9.11
CA PHE A 518 13.70 7.75 8.64
C PHE A 518 13.26 8.96 9.50
N GLY A 519 12.71 9.97 8.82
CA GLY A 519 11.87 10.96 9.48
C GLY A 519 10.54 10.34 9.92
N TYR A 520 10.01 10.75 11.08
CA TYR A 520 8.65 10.38 11.47
C TYR A 520 7.66 11.42 10.92
N GLY A 521 6.44 11.02 10.58
CA GLY A 521 5.46 11.90 9.96
C GLY A 521 4.63 11.19 8.90
N CYS A 522 4.47 11.76 7.72
CA CYS A 522 3.59 11.23 6.69
C CYS A 522 4.15 9.95 6.02
N ALA A 523 3.30 8.92 5.85
CA ALA A 523 3.67 7.69 5.13
C ALA A 523 4.09 7.93 3.68
N VAL A 524 3.56 8.97 3.04
CA VAL A 524 3.95 9.35 1.67
C VAL A 524 5.42 9.80 1.63
N PHE A 525 5.86 10.59 2.62
CA PHE A 525 7.28 10.97 2.71
C PHE A 525 8.16 9.78 3.06
N MET A 526 7.71 8.89 3.96
CA MET A 526 8.45 7.65 4.22
C MET A 526 8.56 6.76 2.97
N GLN A 527 7.56 6.75 2.08
CA GLN A 527 7.65 6.05 0.79
C GLN A 527 8.67 6.69 -0.15
N SER A 528 8.72 8.02 -0.21
CA SER A 528 9.78 8.73 -0.93
C SER A 528 11.15 8.41 -0.34
N ASP A 529 11.28 8.41 0.99
CA ASP A 529 12.52 8.05 1.70
C ASP A 529 12.94 6.60 1.37
N ILE A 530 12.01 5.64 1.31
CA ILE A 530 12.32 4.26 0.87
C ILE A 530 12.98 4.26 -0.51
N VAL A 531 12.42 5.00 -1.47
CA VAL A 531 12.98 5.09 -2.82
C VAL A 531 14.36 5.75 -2.80
N ASP A 532 14.54 6.81 -2.02
CA ASP A 532 15.83 7.46 -1.89
C ASP A 532 16.88 6.59 -1.19
N PHE A 533 16.47 5.78 -0.22
CA PHE A 533 17.35 4.81 0.43
C PHE A 533 17.68 3.65 -0.51
N GLN A 534 16.74 3.15 -1.31
CA GLN A 534 17.03 2.19 -2.38
C GLN A 534 18.04 2.79 -3.38
N ARG A 535 17.86 4.06 -3.77
CA ARG A 535 18.81 4.77 -4.65
C ARG A 535 20.19 4.86 -4.02
N GLN A 536 20.30 5.04 -2.71
CA GLN A 536 21.57 5.03 -1.96
C GLN A 536 22.12 3.61 -1.72
N GLY A 537 21.42 2.57 -2.18
CA GLY A 537 21.86 1.18 -2.10
C GLY A 537 21.51 0.47 -0.80
N TRP A 538 20.66 1.04 0.06
CA TRP A 538 20.13 0.36 1.24
C TRP A 538 19.35 -0.90 0.84
N SER A 539 19.67 -2.01 1.50
CA SER A 539 19.03 -3.29 1.28
C SER A 539 17.63 -3.35 1.91
N PRO A 540 16.76 -4.27 1.46
CA PRO A 540 15.44 -4.46 2.06
C PRO A 540 15.46 -4.66 3.58
N GLU A 541 16.38 -5.48 4.10
CA GLU A 541 16.53 -5.75 5.54
C GLU A 541 16.86 -4.49 6.34
N GLU A 542 17.78 -3.66 5.85
CA GLU A 542 18.18 -2.41 6.49
C GLU A 542 17.03 -1.39 6.46
N ILE A 543 16.33 -1.28 5.33
CA ILE A 543 15.16 -0.40 5.20
C ILE A 543 14.04 -0.84 6.16
N MET A 544 13.74 -2.13 6.22
CA MET A 544 12.73 -2.68 7.14
C MET A 544 13.11 -2.45 8.61
N ALA A 545 14.40 -2.54 8.96
CA ALA A 545 14.89 -2.17 10.29
C ALA A 545 14.64 -0.68 10.60
N GLY A 546 14.98 0.21 9.66
CA GLY A 546 14.75 1.66 9.80
C GLY A 546 13.26 2.02 9.96
N LEU A 547 12.38 1.33 9.21
CA LEU A 547 10.93 1.51 9.31
C LEU A 547 10.35 1.00 10.65
N ALA A 548 10.85 -0.12 11.15
CA ALA A 548 10.49 -0.58 12.49
C ALA A 548 10.96 0.42 13.56
N ASN A 549 12.16 0.99 13.42
CA ASN A 549 12.71 1.95 14.36
C ASN A 549 11.93 3.28 14.41
N VAL A 550 11.40 3.75 13.28
CA VAL A 550 10.62 5.01 13.23
C VAL A 550 9.17 4.84 13.69
N LEU A 551 8.64 3.61 13.68
CA LEU A 551 7.29 3.26 14.12
C LEU A 551 6.89 3.89 15.48
N PRO A 552 7.63 3.72 16.59
CA PRO A 552 7.28 4.33 17.87
C PRO A 552 7.25 5.86 17.82
N LYS A 553 8.08 6.51 17.00
CA LYS A 553 8.03 7.97 16.83
C LYS A 553 6.73 8.38 16.14
N ASN A 554 6.28 7.62 15.15
CA ASN A 554 4.97 7.84 14.53
C ASN A 554 3.82 7.65 15.54
N ILE A 555 3.87 6.59 16.35
CA ILE A 555 2.83 6.30 17.35
C ILE A 555 2.77 7.40 18.41
N TRP A 556 3.89 7.71 19.07
CA TRP A 556 3.90 8.53 20.29
C TRP A 556 4.11 10.03 20.04
N LEU A 557 4.85 10.40 18.98
CA LEU A 557 5.17 11.81 18.71
C LEU A 557 4.25 12.42 17.66
N TYR A 558 3.89 11.66 16.62
CA TYR A 558 3.07 12.17 15.52
C TYR A 558 1.57 11.95 15.76
N VAL A 559 1.17 10.71 16.03
CA VAL A 559 -0.24 10.32 16.19
C VAL A 559 -0.78 10.76 17.55
N SER A 560 -0.13 10.33 18.63
CA SER A 560 -0.64 10.63 19.97
C SER A 560 -0.30 12.06 20.42
N GLN A 561 0.78 12.62 19.87
CA GLN A 561 1.37 13.90 20.30
C GLN A 561 1.68 13.92 21.82
N ILE A 562 2.13 12.79 22.37
CA ILE A 562 2.46 12.63 23.80
C ILE A 562 3.97 12.39 23.93
N PRO A 563 4.79 13.45 24.01
CA PRO A 563 6.24 13.29 24.13
C PRO A 563 6.69 12.79 25.51
N ASN A 564 5.87 12.99 26.55
CA ASN A 564 6.18 12.58 27.93
C ASN A 564 5.32 11.38 28.35
N LEU A 565 5.76 10.18 27.97
CA LEU A 565 5.06 8.92 28.25
C LEU A 565 4.93 8.62 29.75
N ALA A 566 5.88 9.06 30.58
CA ALA A 566 5.83 8.85 32.03
C ALA A 566 4.62 9.53 32.71
N LYS A 567 3.97 10.50 32.05
CA LYS A 567 2.71 11.10 32.55
C LYS A 567 1.49 10.20 32.36
N LEU A 568 1.58 9.18 31.50
CA LEU A 568 0.47 8.29 31.20
C LEU A 568 0.34 7.17 32.23
N GLY A 569 1.41 6.87 32.96
CA GLY A 569 1.50 5.78 33.92
C GLY A 569 2.80 5.01 33.72
N LYS A 570 2.92 3.81 34.30
CA LYS A 570 4.10 2.95 34.17
C LYS A 570 3.82 1.69 33.37
N ARG A 571 2.59 1.15 33.40
CA ARG A 571 2.25 -0.13 32.77
C ARG A 571 1.61 0.04 31.40
N PHE A 572 2.32 -0.38 30.36
CA PHE A 572 1.92 -0.32 28.96
C PHE A 572 1.64 -1.73 28.45
N VAL A 573 0.44 -1.96 27.90
CA VAL A 573 0.08 -3.19 27.20
C VAL A 573 0.07 -2.94 25.70
N LEU A 574 0.99 -3.58 24.98
CA LEU A 574 1.07 -3.57 23.53
C LEU A 574 0.21 -4.70 22.97
N GLN A 575 -0.72 -4.37 22.07
CA GLN A 575 -1.62 -5.31 21.40
C GLN A 575 -1.90 -4.88 19.96
N GLY A 576 -2.64 -5.68 19.20
CA GLY A 576 -2.85 -5.49 17.77
C GLY A 576 -2.02 -6.46 16.92
N GLY A 577 -2.40 -6.61 15.66
CA GLY A 577 -1.73 -7.54 14.75
C GLY A 577 -0.27 -7.18 14.44
N THR A 578 0.10 -5.90 14.54
CA THR A 578 1.47 -5.43 14.28
C THR A 578 2.46 -5.98 15.34
N GLN A 579 1.97 -6.36 16.51
CA GLN A 579 2.77 -6.81 17.65
C GLN A 579 3.21 -8.27 17.50
N HIS A 580 2.76 -8.97 16.45
CA HIS A 580 3.41 -10.19 15.99
C HIS A 580 4.78 -9.93 15.35
N ASN A 581 5.02 -8.71 14.85
CA ASN A 581 6.31 -8.30 14.32
C ASN A 581 7.26 -7.91 15.46
N MET A 582 8.16 -8.81 15.84
CA MET A 582 9.08 -8.61 16.95
C MET A 582 10.07 -7.45 16.73
N ALA A 583 10.35 -7.04 15.49
CA ALA A 583 11.15 -5.83 15.21
C ALA A 583 10.39 -4.55 15.57
N ALA A 584 9.09 -4.51 15.30
CA ALA A 584 8.20 -3.43 15.73
C ALA A 584 8.07 -3.38 17.26
N VAL A 585 7.94 -4.54 17.92
CA VAL A 585 7.92 -4.63 19.38
C VAL A 585 9.23 -4.15 19.99
N LYS A 586 10.39 -4.61 19.48
CA LYS A 586 11.72 -4.17 19.96
C LYS A 586 11.83 -2.66 19.94
N SER A 587 11.50 -2.06 18.80
CA SER A 587 11.56 -0.61 18.62
C SER A 587 10.62 0.14 19.58
N GLN A 588 9.41 -0.38 19.81
CA GLN A 588 8.48 0.21 20.77
C GLN A 588 8.99 0.11 22.22
N VAL A 589 9.46 -1.06 22.63
CA VAL A 589 10.02 -1.28 23.98
C VAL A 589 11.20 -0.36 24.22
N ASP A 590 12.18 -0.35 23.31
CA ASP A 590 13.37 0.49 23.42
C ASP A 590 13.01 1.96 23.54
N PHE A 591 12.08 2.44 22.71
CA PHE A 591 11.64 3.83 22.74
C PHE A 591 10.95 4.19 24.06
N ILE A 592 10.02 3.35 24.54
CA ILE A 592 9.32 3.59 25.81
C ILE A 592 10.34 3.59 26.96
N GLU A 593 11.19 2.57 27.06
CA GLU A 593 12.22 2.48 28.10
C GLU A 593 13.19 3.66 28.06
N GLU A 594 13.62 4.10 26.88
CA GLU A 594 14.48 5.28 26.71
C GLU A 594 13.79 6.55 27.26
N LYS A 595 12.50 6.77 26.93
CA LYS A 595 11.75 7.93 27.42
C LYS A 595 11.58 7.93 28.95
N PHE A 596 11.46 6.75 29.55
CA PHE A 596 11.42 6.61 31.01
C PHE A 596 12.79 6.82 31.66
N ARG A 597 13.85 6.27 31.06
CA ARG A 597 15.24 6.44 31.53
C ARG A 597 15.66 7.91 31.53
N GLN A 598 15.27 8.68 30.52
CA GLN A 598 15.47 10.14 30.44
C GLN A 598 14.82 10.92 31.60
N LYS A 599 13.89 10.29 32.34
CA LYS A 599 13.21 10.85 33.51
C LYS A 599 13.60 10.18 34.83
N GLY A 600 14.61 9.29 34.82
CA GLY A 600 15.01 8.53 36.01
C GLY A 600 13.94 7.53 36.48
N ALA A 601 13.09 7.05 35.57
CA ALA A 601 12.02 6.11 35.85
C ALA A 601 12.18 4.83 35.02
N THR A 602 11.41 3.81 35.37
CA THR A 602 11.30 2.54 34.64
C THR A 602 9.88 2.32 34.16
N ALA A 603 9.73 1.91 32.91
CA ALA A 603 8.45 1.47 32.36
C ALA A 603 8.27 -0.04 32.62
N ASP A 604 7.01 -0.46 32.72
CA ASP A 604 6.60 -1.86 32.65
C ASP A 604 5.86 -2.06 31.34
N VAL A 605 6.52 -2.70 30.37
CA VAL A 605 5.96 -2.93 29.04
C VAL A 605 5.61 -4.40 28.91
N ILE A 606 4.36 -4.68 28.55
CA ILE A 606 3.80 -6.01 28.39
C ILE A 606 3.35 -6.15 26.94
N VAL A 607 3.70 -7.25 26.29
CA VAL A 607 3.08 -7.64 25.02
C VAL A 607 1.93 -8.58 25.34
N HIS A 608 0.73 -8.25 24.89
CA HIS A 608 -0.44 -9.06 25.15
C HIS A 608 -0.25 -10.47 24.56
N LYS A 609 -0.38 -11.53 25.39
CA LYS A 609 -0.20 -12.95 24.97
C LYS A 609 -1.09 -13.39 23.78
N HIS A 610 -2.19 -12.67 23.56
CA HIS A 610 -3.10 -12.84 22.41
C HIS A 610 -3.27 -11.53 21.64
N CYS A 611 -2.16 -10.82 21.38
CA CYS A 611 -2.17 -9.47 20.82
C CYS A 611 -2.98 -9.33 19.53
N GLY A 612 -2.95 -10.34 18.65
CA GLY A 612 -3.72 -10.33 17.41
C GLY A 612 -5.23 -10.49 17.58
N GLU A 613 -5.68 -11.12 18.66
CA GLU A 613 -7.09 -11.48 18.90
C GLU A 613 -7.76 -10.66 20.01
N SER A 614 -7.08 -9.70 20.62
CA SER A 614 -7.58 -8.94 21.77
C SER A 614 -8.96 -8.29 21.54
N GLY A 615 -9.24 -7.78 20.33
CA GLY A 615 -10.58 -7.25 20.00
C GLY A 615 -11.67 -8.33 20.10
N ALA A 616 -11.42 -9.51 19.52
CA ALA A 616 -12.36 -10.64 19.60
C ALA A 616 -12.56 -11.11 21.05
N ILE A 617 -11.51 -11.13 21.87
CA ILE A 617 -11.59 -11.49 23.30
C ILE A 617 -12.51 -10.53 24.06
N GLY A 618 -12.35 -9.22 23.85
CA GLY A 618 -13.23 -8.23 24.46
C GLY A 618 -14.69 -8.40 24.05
N ALA A 619 -14.93 -8.74 22.77
CA ALA A 619 -16.28 -8.99 22.27
C ALA A 619 -16.91 -10.26 22.87
N ALA A 620 -16.15 -11.35 23.00
CA ALA A 620 -16.60 -12.57 23.66
C ALA A 620 -16.97 -12.32 25.13
N LYS A 621 -16.14 -11.53 25.83
CA LYS A 621 -16.38 -11.15 27.23
C LYS A 621 -17.66 -10.34 27.41
N GLU A 622 -17.97 -9.43 26.49
CA GLU A 622 -19.25 -8.70 26.55
C GLU A 622 -20.44 -9.63 26.29
N ALA A 623 -20.36 -10.53 25.32
CA ALA A 623 -21.41 -11.52 25.09
C ALA A 623 -21.64 -12.40 26.35
N ARG A 624 -20.56 -12.83 27.00
CA ARG A 624 -20.60 -13.54 28.28
C ARG A 624 -21.29 -12.71 29.35
N ARG A 625 -20.92 -11.43 29.51
CA ARG A 625 -21.50 -10.52 30.52
C ARG A 625 -23.00 -10.33 30.30
N LEU A 626 -23.44 -10.15 29.04
CA LEU A 626 -24.86 -10.01 28.72
C LEU A 626 -25.64 -11.28 29.07
N HIS A 627 -25.11 -12.46 28.73
CA HIS A 627 -25.78 -13.73 29.00
C HIS A 627 -25.75 -14.12 30.48
N GLN A 628 -24.58 -14.14 31.12
CA GLN A 628 -24.41 -14.62 32.51
C GLN A 628 -24.82 -13.59 33.56
N ASP A 629 -24.38 -12.34 33.42
CA ASP A 629 -24.54 -11.34 34.49
C ASP A 629 -25.88 -10.60 34.37
N LEU A 630 -26.37 -10.41 33.13
CA LEU A 630 -27.62 -9.69 32.86
C LEU A 630 -28.77 -10.60 32.42
N GLY A 631 -28.55 -11.91 32.25
CA GLY A 631 -29.60 -12.87 31.89
C GLY A 631 -30.20 -12.66 30.50
N LYS A 632 -29.47 -12.03 29.56
CA LYS A 632 -29.94 -11.82 28.18
C LYS A 632 -30.06 -13.17 27.47
N VAL A 633 -31.23 -13.43 26.89
CA VAL A 633 -31.45 -14.57 25.99
C VAL A 633 -30.88 -14.24 24.62
N THR A 634 -30.11 -15.16 24.04
CA THR A 634 -29.47 -14.95 22.75
C THR A 634 -30.43 -15.11 21.58
N GLU A 635 -30.28 -14.27 20.56
CA GLU A 635 -31.07 -14.30 19.31
C GLU A 635 -30.25 -14.79 18.11
N TRP A 636 -29.02 -15.27 18.37
CA TRP A 636 -28.09 -15.67 17.32
C TRP A 636 -28.66 -16.81 16.47
N ILE A 637 -28.26 -16.85 15.19
CA ILE A 637 -28.95 -17.65 14.17
C ILE A 637 -28.84 -19.18 14.32
N GLY A 638 -27.84 -19.70 15.02
CA GLY A 638 -27.51 -21.13 15.07
C GLY A 638 -26.30 -21.50 14.19
N LEU A 639 -25.56 -22.55 14.57
CA LEU A 639 -24.27 -22.90 13.93
C LEU A 639 -24.51 -23.46 12.54
N GLU A 640 -25.56 -24.28 12.44
CA GLU A 640 -26.06 -24.93 11.24
C GLU A 640 -26.48 -23.95 10.14
N LYS A 641 -26.86 -22.71 10.49
CA LYS A 641 -27.28 -21.69 9.52
C LYS A 641 -26.13 -20.86 8.97
N VAL A 642 -24.97 -20.84 9.62
CA VAL A 642 -23.83 -20.02 9.18
C VAL A 642 -23.36 -20.40 7.76
N PRO A 643 -23.19 -21.69 7.41
CA PRO A 643 -22.76 -22.08 6.07
C PRO A 643 -23.79 -21.73 4.98
N THR A 644 -25.08 -21.65 5.34
CA THR A 644 -26.19 -21.41 4.41
C THR A 644 -26.49 -19.93 4.21
N ILE A 645 -25.82 -19.02 4.93
CA ILE A 645 -26.00 -17.57 4.74
C ILE A 645 -25.76 -17.25 3.27
N SER A 646 -26.81 -16.83 2.58
CA SER A 646 -26.70 -16.28 1.24
C SER A 646 -27.06 -14.80 1.29
N TYR A 647 -26.49 -14.02 0.40
CA TYR A 647 -26.81 -12.61 0.32
C TYR A 647 -26.87 -12.17 -1.14
N SER A 648 -27.79 -11.27 -1.43
CA SER A 648 -27.79 -10.51 -2.67
C SER A 648 -27.40 -9.08 -2.37
N GLN A 649 -26.76 -8.43 -3.34
CA GLN A 649 -26.38 -7.04 -3.22
C GLN A 649 -27.09 -6.24 -4.30
N LYS A 650 -27.77 -5.17 -3.88
CA LYS A 650 -28.50 -4.28 -4.78
C LYS A 650 -28.03 -2.85 -4.58
N ARG A 651 -27.68 -2.18 -5.68
CA ARG A 651 -27.26 -0.77 -5.67
C ARG A 651 -27.60 -0.05 -6.97
N ASP A 652 -28.89 -0.01 -7.30
CA ASP A 652 -29.44 0.69 -8.45
C ASP A 652 -30.26 1.92 -8.01
N GLU A 653 -30.89 2.61 -8.95
CA GLU A 653 -31.72 3.79 -8.66
C GLU A 653 -32.79 3.57 -7.59
N SER A 654 -33.27 2.33 -7.38
CA SER A 654 -34.25 2.04 -6.33
C SER A 654 -33.66 2.19 -4.92
N THR A 655 -32.33 2.16 -4.76
CA THR A 655 -31.66 2.32 -3.46
C THR A 655 -31.24 3.76 -3.16
N ARG A 656 -31.59 4.71 -4.02
CA ARG A 656 -31.22 6.12 -3.87
C ARG A 656 -31.74 6.71 -2.55
N CYS A 657 -30.81 7.23 -1.76
CA CYS A 657 -31.10 7.98 -0.56
C CYS A 657 -31.50 9.41 -0.94
N TYR A 658 -32.57 9.94 -0.35
CA TYR A 658 -33.02 11.32 -0.55
C TYR A 658 -32.99 12.15 0.73
N PHE A 659 -32.37 11.64 1.80
CA PHE A 659 -32.30 12.33 3.10
C PHE A 659 -31.39 13.58 3.08
N CYS A 660 -30.50 13.70 2.10
CA CYS A 660 -29.69 14.90 1.90
C CYS A 660 -29.48 15.20 0.40
N LYS A 661 -28.92 16.38 0.11
CA LYS A 661 -28.71 16.86 -1.28
C LYS A 661 -27.76 15.98 -2.11
N ASN A 662 -26.95 15.13 -1.47
CA ASN A 662 -26.00 14.24 -2.18
C ASN A 662 -26.72 13.15 -2.97
N LYS A 663 -27.99 12.87 -2.66
CA LYS A 663 -28.83 11.87 -3.32
C LYS A 663 -28.09 10.54 -3.60
N CYS A 664 -27.29 10.04 -2.66
CA CYS A 664 -26.36 8.94 -2.93
C CYS A 664 -27.08 7.59 -3.10
N LEU A 665 -26.55 6.71 -3.93
CA LEU A 665 -27.03 5.32 -4.03
C LEU A 665 -26.48 4.50 -2.86
N ARG A 666 -27.37 3.85 -2.10
CA ARG A 666 -27.01 3.00 -0.96
C ARG A 666 -26.82 1.55 -1.41
N THR A 667 -25.82 0.86 -0.91
CA THR A 667 -25.76 -0.61 -1.11
C THR A 667 -26.72 -1.25 -0.12
N PHE A 668 -27.67 -2.01 -0.64
CA PHE A 668 -28.52 -2.88 0.16
C PHE A 668 -27.91 -4.28 0.06
N ILE A 669 -27.67 -4.89 1.22
CA ILE A 669 -27.23 -6.28 1.33
C ILE A 669 -28.43 -7.01 1.91
N ASP A 670 -29.15 -7.70 1.04
CA ASP A 670 -30.31 -8.50 1.44
C ASP A 670 -29.78 -9.89 1.78
N VAL A 671 -29.78 -10.21 3.07
CA VAL A 671 -29.28 -11.47 3.60
C VAL A 671 -30.46 -12.42 3.73
N ASP A 672 -30.40 -13.54 3.02
CA ASP A 672 -31.38 -14.60 3.15
C ASP A 672 -30.98 -15.49 4.33
N LEU A 673 -31.85 -15.52 5.34
CA LEU A 673 -31.69 -16.32 6.55
C LEU A 673 -32.74 -17.46 6.61
N GLU A 674 -33.58 -17.60 5.58
CA GLU A 674 -34.57 -18.67 5.53
C GLU A 674 -33.93 -19.98 5.04
N ILE A 675 -34.17 -21.04 5.79
CA ILE A 675 -33.87 -22.40 5.35
C ILE A 675 -34.93 -22.70 4.28
N GLU A 676 -34.52 -23.01 3.04
CA GLU A 676 -35.37 -23.83 2.18
C GLU A 676 -35.60 -25.13 2.97
N ASN A 677 -36.73 -25.22 3.66
CA ASN A 677 -37.22 -26.47 4.19
C ASN A 677 -37.36 -27.41 2.98
N LYS A 678 -36.32 -28.21 2.71
CA LYS A 678 -36.52 -29.50 2.04
C LYS A 678 -37.25 -30.39 3.03
N GLU A 679 -38.51 -30.05 3.27
CA GLU A 679 -39.46 -30.96 3.89
C GLU A 679 -39.61 -32.14 2.94
N ALA A 680 -39.33 -33.31 3.51
CA ALA A 680 -39.72 -34.58 2.96
C ALA A 680 -41.25 -34.59 2.77
N GLU A 681 -41.69 -34.68 1.51
CA GLU A 681 -42.77 -35.54 1.05
C GLU A 681 -42.46 -36.04 -0.37
#